data_AF-D3QAX9-F1
#
_entry.id   AF-D3QAX9-F1
#
_cell.length_a   1.000
_cell.length_b   1.000
_cell.length_c   1.000
_cell.angle_alpha   90.00
_cell.angle_beta   90.00
_cell.angle_gamma   90.00
#
_symmetry.space_group_name_H-M   'P 1'
#
loop_
_entity.id
_entity.type
_entity.pdbx_description
1 polymer ?
#
loop_
_entity_poly.entity_id
_entity_poly.type
_entity_poly.pdbx_seq_one_letter_code
_entity_poly.pdbx_strand_id
1 'polypeptide(L)'
;MRASGPRSARAKRRSQSRHHVAEHAPRPDGWPDGELLAETLDLNPLARTLLEEMKPEVMRTILQRLDVQVRKAMLEPHNIPVTKVSLRAASQVLTLLRAEDKPAESMLLGGLLAPAADLFNDATVGRTQWTGLRLKLVDLALPLIVNSESTFRGLRTWHRWCEDSFEDITLVAVIGQHCSHAGLAAAYLAHSYPEIKQRYESLRAQYPRLPEVFDSRLTSSNPLSRYLAARPDRKLPNTAAELRMLLREDNRVRQAEIEQMRRQRAKAAAERERLVRQREDALTRHVEVTEEPRPTVARPDPLTTPSDPGLAALPSVAEWAAAVTDSRALTQRIINGEPPSITELRSIVDLSLRLRNMATVAARVLGEEVKPNRSDIDRALTVILSDAELSAKLGTVPQTVADVTAALERLEPVPGERAEAPRTGSVPAEAPETASPSAELAAARSAAATGRPETVVTTEPDKAASDPSDLSDLDSILHGEAGARLVALAGTAKHAPVRESSASRAEDDEPDPTDDEDDEQPAIPSRQAGTATAATVSAEAPPEDPEAAELEHRLVTAASWARHPGGAMSEDYAATLSRLDVAAHLDPDPRRRLVVAASALPMALLDPASGATKLLDIEVPELADWPHLVSLRRLIGEFTRNGGSLYAPDLQLQALLSYRLSKIRYRARQIRETAGTRTLKYDKATKVYRAWFTPGGRLRPLLDCLESTEFSKLQVLVDDAAKVGAVRSINETLSELFDKGKPRIVAGARQSLVDSYDEVVNLGTSTLAVHRTIVDRANAQHDAHRRFQRATDFGDQVEKLREGVSAELEGPHPPPRAVWLLVNRALGFQHHIHPLTGPEPSIEWVLDHADSPDDAA
;
A
#
# COMPACT_ATOMS: atom_id res chain seq x y z
N MET A 1 71.41 -0.53 -19.99
CA MET A 1 70.65 0.52 -19.29
C MET A 1 69.29 0.69 -19.95
N ARG A 2 68.21 0.18 -19.36
CA ARG A 2 66.82 0.43 -19.77
C ARG A 2 66.06 0.87 -18.52
N ALA A 3 65.56 2.11 -18.53
CA ALA A 3 64.86 2.71 -17.42
C ALA A 3 63.45 2.13 -17.28
N SER A 4 63.19 1.47 -16.15
CA SER A 4 61.84 1.05 -15.73
C SER A 4 61.14 2.24 -15.06
N GLY A 5 60.09 2.76 -15.70
CA GLY A 5 59.21 3.77 -15.09
C GLY A 5 58.35 3.18 -13.96
N PRO A 6 57.94 4.00 -12.97
CA PRO A 6 57.25 3.52 -11.79
C PRO A 6 55.81 3.16 -12.12
N ARG A 7 55.39 1.97 -11.67
CA ARG A 7 53.99 1.54 -11.67
C ARG A 7 53.19 2.46 -10.76
N SER A 8 52.40 3.35 -11.34
CA SER A 8 51.43 4.18 -10.64
C SER A 8 50.50 3.30 -9.79
N ALA A 9 50.52 3.54 -8.48
CA ALA A 9 49.65 2.91 -7.50
C ALA A 9 48.19 3.12 -7.89
N ARG A 10 47.53 2.04 -8.28
CA ARG A 10 46.08 1.98 -8.53
C ARG A 10 45.38 2.17 -7.19
N ALA A 11 45.01 3.41 -6.87
CA ALA A 11 44.18 3.73 -5.72
C ALA A 11 42.87 2.92 -5.81
N LYS A 12 42.80 1.82 -5.07
CA LYS A 12 41.54 1.14 -4.75
C LYS A 12 40.75 2.12 -3.89
N ARG A 13 39.89 2.93 -4.52
CA ARG A 13 38.76 3.55 -3.83
C ARG A 13 37.93 2.40 -3.24
N ARG A 14 38.18 2.06 -1.97
CA ARG A 14 37.25 1.29 -1.15
C ARG A 14 35.99 2.16 -1.08
N SER A 15 34.99 1.81 -1.87
CA SER A 15 33.62 2.17 -1.53
C SER A 15 33.29 1.41 -0.26
N GLN A 16 33.67 1.96 0.90
CA GLN A 16 32.95 1.66 2.11
C GLN A 16 31.53 2.08 1.81
N SER A 17 30.65 1.11 1.56
CA SER A 17 29.24 1.31 1.79
C SER A 17 29.15 1.77 3.24
N ARG A 18 29.08 3.07 3.46
CA ARG A 18 28.50 3.58 4.69
C ARG A 18 27.15 2.89 4.72
N HIS A 19 27.00 1.89 5.60
CA HIS A 19 25.69 1.59 6.14
C HIS A 19 25.27 2.93 6.71
N HIS A 20 24.56 3.71 5.89
CA HIS A 20 23.73 4.76 6.43
C HIS A 20 22.98 4.05 7.54
N VAL A 21 23.16 4.52 8.77
CA VAL A 21 22.16 4.33 9.80
C VAL A 21 20.91 4.87 9.11
N ALA A 22 20.17 3.98 8.46
CA ALA A 22 18.96 4.34 7.78
C ALA A 22 18.13 4.90 8.92
N GLU A 23 17.73 6.17 8.81
CA GLU A 23 16.73 6.71 9.72
C GLU A 23 15.62 5.68 9.76
N HIS A 24 15.47 5.03 10.93
CA HIS A 24 14.50 3.95 11.09
C HIS A 24 13.17 4.52 10.62
N ALA A 25 12.47 3.78 9.75
CA ALA A 25 11.16 4.23 9.29
C ALA A 25 10.31 4.62 10.51
N PRO A 26 9.51 5.69 10.42
CA PRO A 26 8.74 6.15 11.57
C PRO A 26 7.87 4.99 12.07
N ARG A 27 7.90 4.79 13.39
CA ARG A 27 7.04 3.82 14.08
C ARG A 27 5.56 4.15 13.79
N PRO A 28 4.68 3.16 13.57
CA PRO A 28 3.24 3.40 13.45
C PRO A 28 2.65 4.16 14.65
N ASP A 29 1.72 5.07 14.39
CA ASP A 29 1.11 5.91 15.42
C ASP A 29 0.36 5.10 16.49
N GLY A 30 0.73 5.33 17.75
CA GLY A 30 0.15 4.67 18.92
C GLY A 30 0.72 3.29 19.24
N TRP A 31 1.84 2.90 18.61
CA TRP A 31 2.62 1.74 19.07
C TRP A 31 3.62 2.18 20.15
N PRO A 32 3.98 1.30 21.11
CA PRO A 32 5.09 1.52 22.04
C PRO A 32 6.43 1.50 21.29
N ASP A 33 7.48 2.11 21.86
CA ASP A 33 8.80 2.09 21.25
C ASP A 33 9.39 0.67 21.30
N GLY A 34 10.39 0.43 20.45
CA GLY A 34 11.04 -0.87 20.39
C GLY A 34 11.76 -1.23 21.70
N GLU A 35 12.23 -0.24 22.44
CA GLU A 35 12.92 -0.42 23.73
C GLU A 35 11.96 -0.94 24.79
N LEU A 36 10.82 -0.27 24.98
CA LEU A 36 9.74 -0.68 25.87
C LEU A 36 9.18 -2.06 25.48
N LEU A 37 9.05 -2.35 24.19
CA LEU A 37 8.67 -3.68 23.72
C LEU A 37 9.69 -4.75 24.15
N ALA A 38 10.99 -4.50 23.93
CA ALA A 38 12.03 -5.45 24.29
C ALA A 38 12.13 -5.68 25.81
N GLU A 39 11.99 -4.61 26.59
CA GLU A 39 12.00 -4.65 28.06
C GLU A 39 10.77 -5.37 28.61
N THR A 40 9.56 -4.99 28.16
CA THR A 40 8.30 -5.54 28.68
C THR A 40 8.14 -7.02 28.33
N LEU A 41 8.58 -7.43 27.14
CA LEU A 41 8.48 -8.82 26.72
C LEU A 41 9.60 -9.68 27.32
N ASP A 42 10.67 -9.05 27.83
CA ASP A 42 11.84 -9.70 28.43
C ASP A 42 12.39 -10.82 27.52
N LEU A 43 12.96 -10.37 26.40
CA LEU A 43 13.36 -11.21 25.27
C LEU A 43 14.71 -11.90 25.44
N ASN A 44 15.58 -11.39 26.32
CA ASN A 44 16.94 -11.90 26.47
C ASN A 44 17.01 -13.35 27.00
N PRO A 45 16.18 -13.77 27.98
CA PRO A 45 16.09 -15.17 28.39
C PRO A 45 15.69 -16.08 27.22
N LEU A 46 14.67 -15.70 26.45
CA LEU A 46 14.21 -16.46 25.30
C LEU A 46 15.28 -16.56 24.21
N ALA A 47 15.95 -15.44 23.90
CA ALA A 47 17.08 -15.40 22.97
C ALA A 47 18.19 -16.38 23.38
N ARG A 48 18.52 -16.43 24.68
CA ARG A 48 19.55 -17.33 25.21
C ARG A 48 19.14 -18.80 25.04
N THR A 49 17.92 -19.16 25.42
CA THR A 49 17.38 -20.53 25.21
C THR A 49 17.45 -20.93 23.74
N LEU A 50 16.97 -20.06 22.84
CA LEU A 50 17.02 -20.32 21.40
C LEU A 50 18.45 -20.49 20.87
N LEU A 51 19.41 -19.69 21.33
CA LEU A 51 20.82 -19.79 20.94
C LEU A 51 21.50 -21.03 21.52
N GLU A 52 21.14 -21.47 22.72
CA GLU A 52 21.64 -22.70 23.36
C GLU A 52 21.17 -23.95 22.61
N GLU A 53 19.91 -23.98 22.19
CA GLU A 53 19.32 -25.06 21.40
C GLU A 53 19.82 -25.07 19.94
N MET A 54 20.24 -23.91 19.42
CA MET A 54 20.70 -23.80 18.04
C MET A 54 21.98 -24.60 17.79
N LYS A 55 21.92 -25.52 16.83
CA LYS A 55 23.07 -26.35 16.45
C LYS A 55 24.04 -25.59 15.52
N PRO A 56 25.35 -25.88 15.57
CA PRO A 56 26.34 -25.26 14.67
C PRO A 56 26.03 -25.43 13.18
N GLU A 57 25.36 -26.51 12.77
CA GLU A 57 24.95 -26.75 11.38
C GLU A 57 23.94 -25.72 10.88
N VAL A 58 23.02 -25.30 11.76
CA VAL A 58 22.02 -24.26 11.46
C VAL A 58 22.72 -22.92 11.28
N MET A 59 23.58 -22.54 12.22
CA MET A 59 24.39 -21.32 12.11
C MET A 59 25.28 -21.33 10.86
N ARG A 60 25.88 -22.47 10.52
CA ARG A 60 26.67 -22.63 9.29
C ARG A 60 25.82 -22.36 8.06
N THR A 61 24.58 -22.82 8.04
CA THR A 61 23.63 -22.60 6.94
C THR A 61 23.27 -21.13 6.80
N ILE A 62 23.04 -20.41 7.92
CA ILE A 62 22.83 -18.96 7.95
C ILE A 62 24.03 -18.25 7.33
N LEU A 63 25.23 -18.53 7.86
CA LEU A 63 26.48 -17.94 7.41
C LEU A 63 26.75 -18.19 5.92
N GLN A 64 26.48 -19.39 5.40
CA GLN A 64 26.67 -19.72 3.99
C GLN A 64 25.75 -18.92 3.06
N ARG A 65 24.56 -18.56 3.55
CA ARG A 65 23.54 -17.85 2.77
C ARG A 65 23.70 -16.33 2.82
N LEU A 66 24.43 -15.80 3.80
CA LEU A 66 24.81 -14.39 3.85
C LEU A 66 25.75 -14.03 2.70
N ASP A 67 25.61 -12.80 2.18
CA ASP A 67 26.55 -12.25 1.21
C ASP A 67 27.98 -12.22 1.79
N VAL A 68 28.98 -12.43 0.94
CA VAL A 68 30.38 -12.49 1.35
C VAL A 68 30.85 -11.16 1.96
N GLN A 69 30.35 -10.01 1.50
CA GLN A 69 30.71 -8.70 2.05
C GLN A 69 30.08 -8.49 3.43
N VAL A 70 28.81 -8.86 3.61
CA VAL A 70 28.11 -8.76 4.90
C VAL A 70 28.81 -9.66 5.92
N ARG A 71 29.03 -10.92 5.55
CA ARG A 71 29.77 -11.87 6.38
C ARG A 71 31.17 -11.36 6.71
N LYS A 72 31.84 -10.71 5.76
CA LYS A 72 33.16 -10.11 6.00
C LYS A 72 33.10 -9.00 7.02
N ALA A 73 32.23 -8.02 6.81
CA ALA A 73 32.07 -6.87 7.69
C ALA A 73 31.75 -7.30 9.13
N MET A 74 30.98 -8.36 9.30
CA MET A 74 30.55 -8.85 10.60
C MET A 74 31.57 -9.76 11.29
N LEU A 75 32.22 -10.68 10.56
CA LEU A 75 33.08 -11.69 11.17
C LEU A 75 34.55 -11.28 11.29
N GLU A 76 35.01 -10.34 10.45
CA GLU A 76 36.39 -9.85 10.46
C GLU A 76 36.77 -9.16 11.79
N PRO A 77 35.92 -8.33 12.44
CA PRO A 77 36.19 -7.76 13.76
C PRO A 77 36.42 -8.81 14.87
N HIS A 78 35.84 -10.01 14.72
CA HIS A 78 35.96 -11.11 15.68
C HIS A 78 37.05 -12.12 15.30
N ASN A 79 37.90 -11.82 14.31
CA ASN A 79 38.94 -12.70 13.80
C ASN A 79 38.42 -14.06 13.28
N ILE A 80 37.16 -14.12 12.80
CA ILE A 80 36.57 -15.34 12.26
C ILE A 80 36.79 -15.36 10.73
N PRO A 81 37.39 -16.43 10.16
CA PRO A 81 37.75 -16.47 8.75
C PRO A 81 36.52 -16.53 7.83
N VAL A 82 36.42 -15.56 6.90
CA VAL A 82 35.23 -15.33 6.05
C VAL A 82 35.22 -16.20 4.79
N THR A 83 36.40 -16.59 4.30
CA THR A 83 36.59 -17.22 2.98
C THR A 83 36.04 -18.64 2.89
N LYS A 84 35.90 -19.35 4.02
CA LYS A 84 35.32 -20.69 4.09
C LYS A 84 34.42 -20.80 5.31
N VAL A 85 33.10 -20.89 5.08
CA VAL A 85 32.12 -21.14 6.15
C VAL A 85 32.22 -22.61 6.59
N SER A 86 33.07 -22.84 7.58
CA SER A 86 33.27 -24.13 8.23
C SER A 86 32.34 -24.28 9.44
N LEU A 87 32.12 -25.52 9.88
CA LEU A 87 31.38 -25.79 11.10
C LEU A 87 32.08 -25.14 12.32
N ARG A 88 33.42 -25.13 12.34
CA ARG A 88 34.22 -24.45 13.37
C ARG A 88 33.92 -22.95 13.45
N ALA A 89 33.84 -22.27 12.32
CA ALA A 89 33.49 -20.84 12.29
C ALA A 89 32.06 -20.62 12.81
N ALA A 90 31.11 -21.49 12.44
CA ALA A 90 29.74 -21.43 12.94
C ALA A 90 29.66 -21.67 14.46
N SER A 91 30.43 -22.63 15.00
CA SER A 91 30.54 -22.85 16.44
C SER A 91 31.13 -21.63 17.16
N GLN A 92 32.18 -21.00 16.59
CA GLN A 92 32.77 -19.78 17.15
C GLN A 92 31.75 -18.63 17.21
N VAL A 93 30.99 -18.42 16.14
CA VAL A 93 29.91 -17.40 16.13
C VAL A 93 28.86 -17.71 17.20
N LEU A 94 28.40 -18.96 17.33
CA LEU A 94 27.46 -19.34 18.38
C LEU A 94 28.04 -19.13 19.78
N THR A 95 29.31 -19.46 20.01
CA THR A 95 29.97 -19.22 21.30
C THR A 95 30.00 -17.72 21.64
N LEU A 96 30.29 -16.86 20.65
CA LEU A 96 30.23 -15.41 20.85
C LEU A 96 28.83 -14.95 21.22
N LEU A 97 27.82 -15.34 20.43
CA LEU A 97 26.42 -14.96 20.67
C LEU A 97 25.90 -15.45 22.04
N ARG A 98 26.30 -16.66 22.46
CA ARG A 98 25.92 -17.23 23.77
C ARG A 98 26.61 -16.55 24.95
N ALA A 99 27.78 -15.95 24.71
CA ALA A 99 28.54 -15.24 25.73
C ALA A 99 28.04 -13.80 25.94
N GLU A 100 27.13 -13.30 25.10
CA GLU A 100 26.57 -11.96 25.26
C GLU A 100 25.55 -11.91 26.40
N ASP A 101 25.61 -10.83 27.18
CA ASP A 101 24.68 -10.60 28.30
C ASP A 101 23.26 -10.36 27.81
N LYS A 102 23.14 -9.65 26.67
CA LYS A 102 21.88 -9.26 26.03
C LYS A 102 21.81 -9.76 24.58
N PRO A 103 21.64 -11.07 24.36
CA PRO A 103 21.71 -11.65 23.02
C PRO A 103 20.62 -11.11 22.06
N ALA A 104 19.48 -10.65 22.55
CA ALA A 104 18.43 -10.07 21.69
C ALA A 104 18.83 -8.71 21.10
N GLU A 105 19.65 -7.94 21.83
CA GLU A 105 20.17 -6.61 21.45
C GLU A 105 21.54 -6.71 20.73
N SER A 106 22.04 -7.93 20.52
CA SER A 106 23.33 -8.20 19.90
C SER A 106 23.45 -7.57 18.51
N MET A 107 24.46 -6.72 18.30
CA MET A 107 24.78 -6.22 16.95
C MET A 107 25.21 -7.36 16.00
N LEU A 108 25.86 -8.40 16.54
CA LEU A 108 26.28 -9.57 15.78
C LEU A 108 25.07 -10.40 15.36
N LEU A 109 24.14 -10.69 16.27
CA LEU A 109 22.90 -11.40 15.92
C LEU A 109 22.08 -10.57 14.92
N GLY A 110 21.93 -9.29 15.23
CA GLY A 110 21.17 -8.33 14.45
C GLY A 110 21.66 -8.21 13.01
N GLY A 111 22.98 -8.09 12.78
CA GLY A 111 23.51 -8.05 11.42
C GLY A 111 23.43 -9.40 10.69
N LEU A 112 23.53 -10.53 11.41
CA LEU A 112 23.38 -11.87 10.81
C LEU A 112 21.96 -12.07 10.30
N LEU A 113 20.99 -11.49 10.99
CA LEU A 113 19.56 -11.59 10.70
C LEU A 113 19.02 -10.36 9.94
N ALA A 114 19.85 -9.33 9.73
CA ALA A 114 19.46 -8.09 9.05
C ALA A 114 18.72 -8.32 7.73
N PRO A 115 19.15 -9.23 6.82
CA PRO A 115 18.40 -9.46 5.59
C PRO A 115 16.95 -9.92 5.79
N ALA A 116 16.64 -10.59 6.90
CA ALA A 116 15.27 -10.94 7.27
C ALA A 116 14.60 -9.83 8.08
N ALA A 117 15.35 -9.15 8.96
CA ALA A 117 14.87 -8.02 9.74
C ALA A 117 14.47 -6.80 8.88
N ASP A 118 15.09 -6.64 7.71
CA ASP A 118 14.75 -5.61 6.71
C ASP A 118 13.26 -5.67 6.30
N LEU A 119 12.61 -6.84 6.42
CA LEU A 119 11.16 -6.97 6.21
C LEU A 119 10.35 -6.08 7.16
N PHE A 120 10.83 -5.87 8.38
CA PHE A 120 10.17 -5.06 9.41
C PHE A 120 10.68 -3.62 9.49
N ASN A 121 11.84 -3.31 8.90
CA ASN A 121 12.38 -1.95 8.85
C ASN A 121 11.76 -1.10 7.74
N ASP A 122 11.66 -1.64 6.53
CA ASP A 122 11.22 -0.89 5.33
C ASP A 122 9.70 -0.91 5.11
N ALA A 123 8.96 -1.41 6.09
CA ALA A 123 7.53 -1.63 5.96
C ALA A 123 6.75 -0.31 6.01
N THR A 124 6.69 0.46 4.93
CA THR A 124 5.54 1.34 4.63
C THR A 124 4.30 0.50 4.25
N VAL A 125 4.09 -0.58 4.98
CA VAL A 125 3.09 -1.60 4.72
C VAL A 125 1.80 -1.11 5.38
N GLY A 126 0.88 -0.59 4.57
CA GLY A 126 -0.46 -0.25 5.05
C GLY A 126 -1.15 -1.46 5.68
N ARG A 127 -2.15 -1.18 6.53
CA ARG A 127 -2.93 -2.20 7.26
C ARG A 127 -3.50 -3.28 6.33
N THR A 128 -3.85 -2.93 5.09
CA THR A 128 -4.41 -3.86 4.08
C THR A 128 -3.37 -4.81 3.50
N GLN A 129 -2.13 -4.36 3.27
CA GLN A 129 -1.04 -5.22 2.79
C GLN A 129 -0.57 -6.18 3.89
N TRP A 130 -0.53 -5.73 5.15
CA TRP A 130 -0.30 -6.61 6.31
C TRP A 130 -1.46 -7.58 6.49
N THR A 131 -2.71 -7.14 6.29
CA THR A 131 -3.87 -8.03 6.28
C THR A 131 -3.77 -9.06 5.15
N GLY A 132 -3.23 -8.69 3.99
CA GLY A 132 -2.92 -9.62 2.91
C GLY A 132 -1.88 -10.67 3.29
N LEU A 133 -0.80 -10.24 3.95
CA LEU A 133 0.21 -11.14 4.52
C LEU A 133 -0.40 -12.05 5.62
N ARG A 134 -1.23 -11.49 6.52
CA ARG A 134 -1.91 -12.17 7.66
C ARG A 134 -2.94 -13.19 7.18
N LEU A 135 -3.84 -12.79 6.29
CA LEU A 135 -4.94 -13.61 5.77
C LEU A 135 -4.49 -14.60 4.69
N LYS A 136 -3.18 -14.67 4.42
CA LYS A 136 -2.60 -15.59 3.43
C LYS A 136 -3.15 -15.34 2.03
N LEU A 137 -3.53 -14.09 1.74
CA LEU A 137 -4.08 -13.64 0.47
C LEU A 137 -2.94 -13.09 -0.39
N VAL A 138 -2.37 -13.98 -1.20
CA VAL A 138 -1.25 -13.68 -2.11
C VAL A 138 -1.53 -12.44 -2.95
N ASP A 139 -2.78 -12.25 -3.40
CA ASP A 139 -3.18 -11.10 -4.24
C ASP A 139 -3.14 -9.75 -3.49
N LEU A 140 -3.36 -9.73 -2.18
CA LEU A 140 -3.28 -8.52 -1.34
C LEU A 140 -1.85 -8.22 -0.87
N ALA A 141 -1.04 -9.27 -0.68
CA ALA A 141 0.39 -9.13 -0.39
C ALA A 141 1.22 -8.82 -1.64
N LEU A 142 0.71 -9.15 -2.84
CA LEU A 142 1.41 -9.02 -4.10
C LEU A 142 1.95 -7.61 -4.37
N PRO A 143 1.16 -6.53 -4.23
CA PRO A 143 1.65 -5.18 -4.49
C PRO A 143 2.86 -4.84 -3.61
N LEU A 144 2.87 -5.30 -2.36
CA LEU A 144 3.99 -5.11 -1.44
C LEU A 144 5.26 -5.83 -1.93
N ILE A 145 5.13 -7.11 -2.25
CA ILE A 145 6.23 -7.96 -2.73
C ILE A 145 6.75 -7.44 -4.08
N VAL A 146 5.87 -6.89 -4.91
CA VAL A 146 6.17 -6.37 -6.23
C VAL A 146 6.83 -4.99 -6.15
N ASN A 147 6.43 -4.13 -5.23
CA ASN A 147 6.86 -2.73 -5.20
C ASN A 147 8.09 -2.50 -4.30
N SER A 148 8.35 -3.37 -3.33
CA SER A 148 9.52 -3.28 -2.45
C SER A 148 10.50 -4.43 -2.67
N GLU A 149 11.67 -4.10 -3.24
CA GLU A 149 12.72 -5.09 -3.47
C GLU A 149 13.34 -5.58 -2.16
N SER A 150 13.39 -4.74 -1.11
CA SER A 150 13.83 -5.15 0.22
C SER A 150 12.84 -6.11 0.86
N THR A 151 11.54 -5.84 0.79
CA THR A 151 10.48 -6.77 1.26
C THR A 151 10.57 -8.12 0.53
N PHE A 152 10.74 -8.12 -0.80
CA PHE A 152 10.91 -9.37 -1.55
C PHE A 152 12.20 -10.11 -1.13
N ARG A 153 13.33 -9.41 -1.00
CA ARG A 153 14.58 -10.00 -0.53
C ARG A 153 14.42 -10.56 0.88
N GLY A 154 13.75 -9.85 1.78
CA GLY A 154 13.45 -10.30 3.13
C GLY A 154 12.60 -11.55 3.15
N LEU A 155 11.43 -11.54 2.49
CA LEU A 155 10.55 -12.71 2.38
C LEU A 155 11.22 -13.92 1.73
N ARG A 156 12.07 -13.69 0.72
CA ARG A 156 12.84 -14.75 0.06
C ARG A 156 13.92 -15.31 0.97
N THR A 157 14.61 -14.44 1.69
CA THR A 157 15.67 -14.82 2.62
C THR A 157 15.07 -15.62 3.77
N TRP A 158 13.94 -15.18 4.30
CA TRP A 158 13.15 -15.90 5.29
C TRP A 158 12.62 -17.24 4.77
N HIS A 159 12.07 -17.28 3.55
CA HIS A 159 11.62 -18.52 2.90
C HIS A 159 12.77 -19.53 2.74
N ARG A 160 13.96 -19.05 2.40
CA ARG A 160 15.14 -19.93 2.36
C ARG A 160 15.41 -20.45 3.75
N TRP A 161 15.43 -19.58 4.77
CA TRP A 161 15.77 -19.87 6.16
C TRP A 161 14.63 -20.53 6.99
N CYS A 162 13.64 -21.16 6.34
CA CYS A 162 12.37 -21.70 6.89
C CYS A 162 12.42 -22.73 8.04
N GLU A 163 13.46 -22.77 8.86
CA GLU A 163 13.45 -23.53 10.11
C GLU A 163 12.73 -22.74 11.21
N ASP A 164 11.90 -23.43 11.99
CA ASP A 164 11.09 -22.83 13.06
C ASP A 164 11.95 -22.07 14.10
N SER A 165 13.07 -22.65 14.50
CA SER A 165 14.04 -22.04 15.42
C SER A 165 14.69 -20.78 14.85
N PHE A 166 14.79 -20.68 13.52
CA PHE A 166 15.33 -19.51 12.84
C PHE A 166 14.31 -18.36 12.82
N GLU A 167 13.03 -18.69 12.66
CA GLU A 167 11.96 -17.70 12.72
C GLU A 167 11.93 -17.03 14.10
N ASP A 168 11.90 -17.83 15.17
CA ASP A 168 11.75 -17.33 16.53
C ASP A 168 12.95 -16.42 16.93
N ILE A 169 14.19 -16.82 16.62
CA ILE A 169 15.38 -15.98 16.91
C ILE A 169 15.44 -14.71 16.07
N THR A 170 14.90 -14.74 14.83
CA THR A 170 14.81 -13.55 13.97
C THR A 170 13.80 -12.56 14.51
N LEU A 171 12.64 -13.03 14.96
CA LEU A 171 11.63 -12.18 15.59
C LEU A 171 12.17 -11.53 16.85
N VAL A 172 12.89 -12.29 17.68
CA VAL A 172 13.58 -11.78 18.88
C VAL A 172 14.59 -10.67 18.53
N ALA A 173 15.46 -10.91 17.53
CA ALA A 173 16.44 -9.90 17.11
C ALA A 173 15.77 -8.65 16.50
N VAL A 174 14.68 -8.79 15.74
CA VAL A 174 13.93 -7.66 15.18
C VAL A 174 13.37 -6.76 16.28
N ILE A 175 12.84 -7.34 17.36
CA ILE A 175 12.32 -6.57 18.48
C ILE A 175 13.47 -5.93 19.26
N GLY A 176 14.55 -6.68 19.52
CA GLY A 176 15.73 -6.19 20.22
C GLY A 176 16.55 -5.13 19.47
N GLN A 177 16.44 -5.07 18.14
CA GLN A 177 17.00 -3.99 17.31
C GLN A 177 16.08 -2.76 17.19
N HIS A 178 14.94 -2.78 17.88
CA HIS A 178 13.98 -1.68 17.91
C HIS A 178 13.48 -1.25 16.52
N CYS A 179 13.29 -2.23 15.63
CA CYS A 179 12.78 -1.98 14.28
C CYS A 179 11.41 -1.26 14.32
N SER A 180 11.11 -0.48 13.30
CA SER A 180 9.88 0.34 13.21
C SER A 180 8.59 -0.45 13.41
N HIS A 181 8.58 -1.73 13.01
CA HIS A 181 7.47 -2.66 13.14
C HIS A 181 7.69 -3.76 14.20
N ALA A 182 8.49 -3.50 15.24
CA ALA A 182 8.75 -4.45 16.33
C ALA A 182 7.47 -5.02 16.98
N GLY A 183 6.41 -4.20 17.10
CA GLY A 183 5.12 -4.65 17.63
C GLY A 183 4.45 -5.77 16.83
N LEU A 184 4.77 -5.89 15.54
CA LEU A 184 4.32 -6.97 14.68
C LEU A 184 5.13 -8.24 14.89
N ALA A 185 6.45 -8.12 15.00
CA ALA A 185 7.31 -9.25 15.30
C ALA A 185 6.93 -9.86 16.67
N ALA A 186 6.60 -9.00 17.64
CA ALA A 186 6.09 -9.41 18.95
C ALA A 186 4.76 -10.18 18.85
N ALA A 187 3.83 -9.77 17.99
CA ALA A 187 2.57 -10.50 17.78
C ALA A 187 2.77 -11.92 17.20
N TYR A 188 3.75 -12.09 16.31
CA TYR A 188 4.12 -13.42 15.80
C TYR A 188 4.83 -14.25 16.85
N LEU A 189 5.74 -13.64 17.63
CA LEU A 189 6.45 -14.34 18.69
C LEU A 189 5.51 -14.80 19.82
N ALA A 190 4.52 -13.99 20.16
CA ALA A 190 3.46 -14.31 21.11
C ALA A 190 2.60 -15.53 20.71
N HIS A 191 2.58 -15.91 19.43
CA HIS A 191 1.92 -17.14 19.01
C HIS A 191 2.66 -18.39 19.54
N SER A 192 3.99 -18.36 19.46
CA SER A 192 4.85 -19.51 19.80
C SER A 192 5.12 -19.65 21.30
N TYR A 193 5.07 -18.55 22.05
CA TYR A 193 5.51 -18.50 23.45
C TYR A 193 4.42 -17.94 24.38
N PRO A 194 3.78 -18.78 25.23
CA PRO A 194 2.70 -18.35 26.12
C PRO A 194 3.09 -17.24 27.10
N GLU A 195 4.31 -17.25 27.62
CA GLU A 195 4.82 -16.22 28.54
C GLU A 195 4.93 -14.86 27.86
N ILE A 196 5.43 -14.84 26.62
CA ILE A 196 5.47 -13.64 25.76
C ILE A 196 4.05 -13.20 25.41
N LYS A 197 3.14 -14.14 25.15
CA LYS A 197 1.73 -13.84 24.85
C LYS A 197 1.07 -13.06 25.97
N GLN A 198 1.21 -13.51 27.21
CA GLN A 198 0.61 -12.85 28.38
C GLN A 198 1.14 -11.41 28.55
N ARG A 199 2.46 -11.22 28.41
CA ARG A 199 3.10 -9.90 28.47
C ARG A 199 2.65 -9.01 27.32
N TYR A 200 2.56 -9.55 26.11
CA TYR A 200 2.10 -8.84 24.92
C TYR A 200 0.64 -8.40 25.02
N GLU A 201 -0.26 -9.27 25.51
CA GLU A 201 -1.67 -8.93 25.73
C GLU A 201 -1.84 -7.84 26.79
N SER A 202 -1.03 -7.86 27.84
CA SER A 202 -0.98 -6.80 28.86
C SER A 202 -0.54 -5.47 28.25
N LEU A 203 0.49 -5.48 27.39
CA LEU A 203 0.95 -4.29 26.67
C LEU A 203 -0.10 -3.79 25.68
N ARG A 204 -0.81 -4.69 24.98
CA ARG A 204 -1.90 -4.34 24.06
C ARG A 204 -3.10 -3.69 24.76
N ALA A 205 -3.37 -4.04 26.02
CA ALA A 205 -4.38 -3.34 26.81
C ALA A 205 -4.02 -1.86 27.01
N GLN A 206 -2.73 -1.53 27.14
CA GLN A 206 -2.22 -0.16 27.25
C GLN A 206 -2.07 0.53 25.88
N TYR A 207 -1.78 -0.25 24.84
CA TYR A 207 -1.61 0.21 23.46
C TYR A 207 -2.60 -0.51 22.52
N PRO A 208 -3.88 -0.11 22.46
CA PRO A 208 -4.94 -0.83 21.72
C PRO A 208 -4.71 -0.95 20.22
N ARG A 209 -3.83 -0.10 19.66
CA ARG A 209 -3.44 -0.13 18.23
C ARG A 209 -2.40 -1.21 17.90
N LEU A 210 -1.85 -1.91 18.89
CA LEU A 210 -1.00 -3.08 18.66
C LEU A 210 -1.78 -4.20 17.95
N PRO A 211 -1.14 -4.96 17.04
CA PRO A 211 -1.75 -6.11 16.40
C PRO A 211 -2.31 -7.15 17.37
N GLU A 212 -3.29 -7.91 16.90
CA GLU A 212 -3.69 -9.15 17.59
C GLU A 212 -2.59 -10.20 17.51
N VAL A 213 -2.50 -11.05 18.53
CA VAL A 213 -1.66 -12.26 18.47
C VAL A 213 -2.10 -13.08 17.26
N PHE A 214 -1.15 -13.50 16.44
CA PHE A 214 -1.48 -14.25 15.23
C PHE A 214 -1.76 -15.72 15.56
N ASP A 215 -2.67 -16.34 14.81
CA ASP A 215 -3.03 -17.75 14.98
C ASP A 215 -2.05 -18.71 14.28
N SER A 216 -1.00 -18.20 13.65
CA SER A 216 -0.02 -19.03 12.94
C SER A 216 1.35 -18.37 12.81
N ARG A 217 2.40 -19.19 12.76
CA ARG A 217 3.78 -18.79 12.44
C ARG A 217 3.88 -18.07 11.09
N LEU A 218 4.83 -17.16 10.97
CA LEU A 218 5.11 -16.44 9.73
C LEU A 218 5.57 -17.38 8.61
N THR A 219 6.41 -18.39 8.89
CA THR A 219 6.83 -19.38 7.89
C THR A 219 5.64 -20.13 7.28
N SER A 220 4.64 -20.47 8.09
CA SER A 220 3.41 -21.17 7.68
C SER A 220 2.41 -20.27 6.93
N SER A 221 2.53 -18.94 7.11
CA SER A 221 1.65 -17.93 6.52
C SER A 221 2.30 -17.15 5.37
N ASN A 222 3.61 -17.30 5.15
CA ASN A 222 4.37 -16.58 4.14
C ASN A 222 3.77 -16.82 2.74
N PRO A 223 3.22 -15.79 2.08
CA PRO A 223 2.55 -15.95 0.79
C PRO A 223 3.49 -16.36 -0.33
N LEU A 224 4.78 -16.00 -0.26
CA LEU A 224 5.78 -16.46 -1.22
C LEU A 224 6.01 -17.97 -1.06
N SER A 225 6.14 -18.46 0.18
CA SER A 225 6.24 -19.90 0.46
C SER A 225 5.04 -20.66 -0.08
N ARG A 226 3.82 -20.17 0.15
CA ARG A 226 2.59 -20.80 -0.34
C ARG A 226 2.49 -20.78 -1.86
N TYR A 227 2.81 -19.65 -2.48
CA TYR A 227 2.81 -19.52 -3.93
C TYR A 227 3.80 -20.49 -4.59
N LEU A 228 5.00 -20.65 -4.00
CA LEU A 228 6.01 -21.59 -4.47
C LEU A 228 5.67 -23.04 -4.15
N ALA A 229 5.09 -23.33 -2.99
CA ALA A 229 4.64 -24.67 -2.62
C ALA A 229 3.50 -25.17 -3.52
N ALA A 230 2.63 -24.27 -3.99
CA ALA A 230 1.62 -24.57 -5.00
C ALA A 230 2.23 -24.87 -6.39
N ARG A 231 3.53 -24.63 -6.59
CA ARG A 231 4.26 -24.78 -7.87
C ARG A 231 5.66 -25.38 -7.68
N PRO A 232 5.74 -26.65 -7.23
CA PRO A 232 7.01 -27.29 -6.89
C PRO A 232 7.96 -27.45 -8.11
N ASP A 233 7.43 -27.33 -9.32
CA ASP A 233 8.15 -27.42 -10.59
C ASP A 233 8.90 -26.14 -10.98
N ARG A 234 8.58 -24.99 -10.34
CA ARG A 234 9.15 -23.70 -10.72
C ARG A 234 10.40 -23.34 -9.90
N LYS A 235 11.42 -22.85 -10.58
CA LYS A 235 12.62 -22.29 -9.93
C LYS A 235 12.23 -21.08 -9.09
N LEU A 236 12.79 -21.00 -7.88
CA LEU A 236 12.64 -19.84 -7.01
C LEU A 236 13.07 -18.55 -7.72
N PRO A 237 12.20 -17.54 -7.87
CA PRO A 237 12.54 -16.31 -8.58
C PRO A 237 13.73 -15.63 -7.90
N ASN A 238 14.70 -15.19 -8.71
CA ASN A 238 15.91 -14.53 -8.23
C ASN A 238 15.72 -13.06 -7.90
N THR A 239 14.75 -12.42 -8.53
CA THR A 239 14.48 -11.00 -8.42
C THR A 239 12.98 -10.74 -8.31
N ALA A 240 12.59 -9.60 -7.76
CA ALA A 240 11.19 -9.18 -7.74
C ALA A 240 10.62 -9.08 -9.17
N ALA A 241 11.45 -8.70 -10.16
CA ALA A 241 11.08 -8.66 -11.57
C ALA A 241 10.75 -10.04 -12.16
N GLU A 242 11.52 -11.08 -11.80
CA GLU A 242 11.21 -12.46 -12.19
C GLU A 242 9.89 -12.94 -11.56
N LEU A 243 9.65 -12.62 -10.29
CA LEU A 243 8.36 -12.93 -9.66
C LEU A 243 7.21 -12.20 -10.38
N ARG A 244 7.37 -10.92 -10.73
CA ARG A 244 6.38 -10.16 -11.52
C ARG A 244 6.10 -10.81 -12.88
N MET A 245 7.13 -11.30 -13.56
CA MET A 245 6.98 -12.01 -14.83
C MET A 245 6.17 -13.29 -14.65
N LEU A 246 6.53 -14.13 -13.67
CA LEU A 246 5.81 -15.37 -13.35
C LEU A 246 4.34 -15.10 -13.01
N LEU A 247 4.07 -14.07 -12.22
CA LEU A 247 2.71 -13.68 -11.83
C LEU A 247 1.89 -13.16 -13.02
N ARG A 248 2.51 -12.39 -13.93
CA ARG A 248 1.85 -11.94 -15.16
C ARG A 248 1.53 -13.12 -16.07
N GLU A 249 2.44 -14.07 -16.18
CA GLU A 249 2.23 -15.29 -16.96
C GLU A 249 1.10 -16.13 -16.36
N ASP A 250 1.05 -16.26 -15.03
CA ASP A 250 -0.02 -16.99 -14.35
C ASP A 250 -1.38 -16.29 -14.44
N ASN A 251 -1.41 -14.96 -14.35
CA ASN A 251 -2.65 -14.20 -14.55
C ASN A 251 -3.14 -14.33 -15.99
N ARG A 252 -2.23 -14.32 -16.98
CA ARG A 252 -2.56 -14.60 -18.38
C ARG A 252 -3.15 -16.00 -18.56
N VAL A 253 -2.56 -17.02 -17.94
CA VAL A 253 -3.07 -18.40 -17.98
C VAL A 253 -4.46 -18.48 -17.35
N ARG A 254 -4.65 -17.92 -16.15
CA ARG A 254 -5.97 -17.88 -15.48
C ARG A 254 -7.01 -17.13 -16.31
N GLN A 255 -6.66 -16.00 -16.92
CA GLN A 255 -7.58 -15.26 -17.79
C GLN A 255 -7.96 -16.07 -19.03
N ALA A 256 -6.99 -16.77 -19.65
CA ALA A 256 -7.26 -17.66 -20.78
C ALA A 256 -8.18 -18.83 -20.39
N GLU A 257 -7.98 -19.43 -19.22
CA GLU A 257 -8.85 -20.48 -18.67
C GLU A 257 -10.27 -19.97 -18.40
N ILE A 258 -10.41 -18.79 -17.79
CA ILE A 258 -11.72 -18.14 -17.57
C ILE A 258 -12.40 -17.85 -18.90
N GLU A 259 -11.68 -17.36 -19.89
CA GLU A 259 -12.23 -17.07 -21.21
C GLU A 259 -12.64 -18.36 -21.94
N GLN A 260 -11.84 -19.43 -21.85
CA GLN A 260 -12.17 -20.75 -22.36
C GLN A 260 -13.44 -21.30 -21.70
N MET A 261 -13.55 -21.20 -20.37
CA MET A 261 -14.75 -21.56 -19.60
C MET A 261 -15.97 -20.74 -20.04
N ARG A 262 -15.82 -19.44 -20.27
CA ARG A 262 -16.89 -18.59 -20.81
C ARG A 262 -17.31 -19.01 -22.21
N ARG A 263 -16.35 -19.32 -23.10
CA ARG A 263 -16.62 -19.83 -24.45
C ARG A 263 -17.33 -21.19 -24.42
N GLN A 264 -16.94 -22.08 -23.52
CA GLN A 264 -17.61 -23.38 -23.33
C GLN A 264 -19.04 -23.19 -22.81
N ARG A 265 -19.26 -22.31 -21.83
CA ARG A 265 -20.61 -21.98 -21.35
C ARG A 265 -21.49 -21.37 -22.44
N ALA A 266 -20.94 -20.47 -23.26
CA ALA A 266 -21.65 -19.88 -24.39
C ALA A 266 -22.02 -20.93 -25.44
N LYS A 267 -21.10 -21.85 -25.77
CA LYS A 267 -21.38 -22.98 -26.66
C LYS A 267 -22.48 -23.90 -26.11
N ALA A 268 -22.41 -24.26 -24.84
CA ALA A 268 -23.43 -25.09 -24.20
C ALA A 268 -24.80 -24.40 -24.15
N ALA A 269 -24.84 -23.08 -23.94
CA ALA A 269 -26.07 -22.29 -24.00
C ALA A 269 -26.68 -22.28 -25.41
N ALA A 270 -25.86 -22.05 -26.44
CA ALA A 270 -26.30 -22.07 -27.84
C ALA A 270 -26.80 -23.47 -28.27
N GLU A 271 -26.16 -24.53 -27.79
CA GLU A 271 -26.60 -25.91 -28.04
C GLU A 271 -27.94 -26.23 -27.36
N ARG A 272 -28.14 -25.77 -26.10
CA ARG A 272 -29.43 -25.87 -25.42
C ARG A 272 -30.53 -25.14 -26.17
N GLU A 273 -30.27 -23.92 -26.62
CA GLU A 273 -31.23 -23.13 -27.41
C GLU A 273 -31.60 -23.85 -28.71
N ARG A 274 -30.62 -24.47 -29.39
CA ARG A 274 -30.85 -25.29 -30.58
C ARG A 274 -31.73 -26.51 -30.29
N LEU A 275 -31.50 -27.21 -29.17
CA LEU A 275 -32.31 -28.36 -28.76
C LEU A 275 -33.73 -27.96 -28.39
N VAL A 276 -33.92 -26.81 -27.74
CA VAL A 276 -35.25 -26.25 -27.43
C VAL A 276 -36.01 -25.97 -28.72
N ARG A 277 -35.40 -25.28 -29.70
CA ARG A 277 -36.01 -25.04 -31.01
C ARG A 277 -36.37 -26.33 -31.74
N GLN A 278 -35.48 -27.32 -31.76
CA GLN A 278 -35.76 -28.62 -32.37
C GLN A 278 -36.95 -29.34 -31.71
N ARG A 279 -37.08 -29.21 -30.38
CA ARG A 279 -38.21 -29.79 -29.64
C ARG A 279 -39.51 -29.04 -29.93
N GLU A 280 -39.47 -27.72 -30.01
CA GLU A 280 -40.62 -26.90 -30.40
C GLU A 280 -41.09 -27.23 -31.82
N ASP A 281 -40.16 -27.37 -32.77
CA ASP A 281 -40.45 -27.80 -34.15
C ASP A 281 -41.04 -29.22 -34.22
N ALA A 282 -40.57 -30.14 -33.38
CA ALA A 282 -41.10 -31.50 -33.31
C ALA A 282 -42.51 -31.53 -32.68
N LEU A 283 -42.77 -30.69 -31.68
CA LEU A 283 -44.08 -30.55 -31.07
C LEU A 283 -45.09 -29.92 -32.04
N THR A 284 -44.70 -28.91 -32.81
CA THR A 284 -45.57 -28.32 -33.83
C THR A 284 -45.92 -29.31 -34.94
N ARG A 285 -45.02 -30.22 -35.30
CA ARG A 285 -45.31 -31.28 -36.29
C ARG A 285 -46.20 -32.42 -35.78
N HIS A 286 -46.37 -32.59 -34.47
CA HIS A 286 -47.17 -33.67 -33.89
C HIS A 286 -48.58 -33.24 -33.42
N VAL A 287 -48.95 -31.97 -33.55
CA VAL A 287 -50.28 -31.45 -33.14
C VAL A 287 -51.32 -31.50 -34.27
N GLU A 288 -50.99 -31.97 -35.48
CA GLU A 288 -51.95 -32.03 -36.60
C GLU A 288 -52.87 -33.26 -36.66
N VAL A 289 -52.81 -34.20 -35.71
CA VAL A 289 -53.71 -35.37 -35.75
C VAL A 289 -54.30 -35.68 -34.38
N THR A 290 -55.63 -35.79 -34.37
CA THR A 290 -56.55 -36.24 -33.31
C THR A 290 -57.11 -35.16 -32.37
N GLU A 291 -58.05 -34.36 -32.89
CA GLU A 291 -59.13 -33.77 -32.09
C GLU A 291 -60.08 -34.89 -31.64
N GLU A 292 -59.95 -35.34 -30.39
CA GLU A 292 -61.05 -36.00 -29.68
C GLU A 292 -61.66 -35.02 -28.66
N PRO A 293 -63.01 -34.96 -28.54
CA PRO A 293 -63.69 -33.98 -27.71
C PRO A 293 -63.55 -34.35 -26.23
N ARG A 294 -62.83 -33.52 -25.46
CA ARG A 294 -62.82 -33.64 -23.99
C ARG A 294 -64.15 -33.17 -23.38
N PRO A 295 -64.64 -33.87 -22.34
CA PRO A 295 -65.91 -33.56 -21.70
C PRO A 295 -65.83 -32.29 -20.86
N THR A 296 -66.96 -31.59 -20.81
CA THR A 296 -67.24 -30.40 -20.02
C THR A 296 -67.09 -30.72 -18.52
N VAL A 297 -65.93 -30.42 -17.94
CA VAL A 297 -65.73 -30.46 -16.49
C VAL A 297 -66.01 -29.07 -15.94
N ALA A 298 -66.92 -29.03 -14.98
CA ALA A 298 -67.39 -27.84 -14.29
C ALA A 298 -66.25 -27.04 -13.66
N ARG A 299 -66.39 -25.72 -13.77
CA ARG A 299 -65.58 -24.68 -13.14
C ARG A 299 -65.57 -24.91 -11.61
N PRO A 300 -64.41 -25.07 -10.95
CA PRO A 300 -64.32 -24.85 -9.52
C PRO A 300 -64.17 -23.34 -9.23
N ASP A 301 -64.80 -22.92 -8.13
CA ASP A 301 -64.83 -21.55 -7.61
C ASP A 301 -63.42 -20.97 -7.34
N PRO A 302 -63.25 -19.64 -7.50
CA PRO A 302 -62.00 -18.96 -7.19
C PRO A 302 -61.95 -18.60 -5.70
N LEU A 303 -61.80 -19.60 -4.82
CA LEU A 303 -61.53 -19.36 -3.40
C LEU A 303 -60.55 -20.40 -2.86
N THR A 304 -59.27 -20.06 -2.91
CA THR A 304 -58.31 -20.30 -1.83
C THR A 304 -57.14 -19.36 -2.08
N THR A 305 -57.16 -18.22 -1.39
CA THR A 305 -55.96 -17.46 -1.04
C THR A 305 -54.89 -18.45 -0.57
N PRO A 306 -53.64 -18.38 -1.06
CA PRO A 306 -52.56 -19.08 -0.39
C PRO A 306 -52.52 -18.54 1.04
N SER A 307 -52.75 -19.45 1.97
CA SER A 307 -52.54 -19.27 3.40
C SER A 307 -51.22 -18.54 3.65
N ASP A 308 -51.26 -17.61 4.60
CA ASP A 308 -50.16 -16.82 5.16
C ASP A 308 -48.75 -17.06 4.58
N PRO A 309 -48.08 -16.05 4.00
CA PRO A 309 -46.63 -16.09 3.77
C PRO A 309 -45.81 -16.10 5.08
N GLY A 310 -46.46 -16.11 6.25
CA GLY A 310 -45.84 -16.27 7.55
C GLY A 310 -45.82 -17.74 7.96
N LEU A 311 -44.64 -18.36 7.86
CA LEU A 311 -44.12 -19.57 8.53
C LEU A 311 -43.35 -20.46 7.55
N ALA A 312 -42.39 -19.89 6.82
CA ALA A 312 -41.35 -20.70 6.20
C ALA A 312 -40.42 -21.21 7.31
N ALA A 313 -40.46 -22.52 7.59
CA ALA A 313 -39.58 -23.16 8.55
C ALA A 313 -38.11 -22.89 8.19
N LEU A 314 -37.29 -22.56 9.21
CA LEU A 314 -35.85 -22.36 9.01
C LEU A 314 -35.20 -23.65 8.50
N PRO A 315 -34.25 -23.58 7.55
CA PRO A 315 -33.55 -24.76 7.09
C PRO A 315 -32.80 -25.42 8.25
N SER A 316 -33.04 -26.72 8.44
CA SER A 316 -32.41 -27.51 9.49
C SER A 316 -30.90 -27.64 9.25
N VAL A 317 -30.14 -27.93 10.31
CA VAL A 317 -28.69 -28.18 10.22
C VAL A 317 -28.38 -29.32 9.25
N ALA A 318 -29.26 -30.33 9.16
CA ALA A 318 -29.13 -31.43 8.21
C ALA A 318 -29.30 -30.98 6.75
N GLU A 319 -30.25 -30.08 6.47
CA GLU A 319 -30.44 -29.49 5.14
C GLU A 319 -29.25 -28.60 4.74
N TRP A 320 -28.68 -27.87 5.70
CA TRP A 320 -27.44 -27.10 5.49
C TRP A 320 -26.24 -27.99 5.21
N ALA A 321 -26.03 -29.05 5.99
CA ALA A 321 -24.95 -29.99 5.79
C ALA A 321 -25.08 -30.70 4.44
N ALA A 322 -26.30 -31.05 4.03
CA ALA A 322 -26.60 -31.62 2.71
C ALA A 322 -26.24 -30.63 1.60
N ALA A 323 -26.67 -29.37 1.69
CA ALA A 323 -26.38 -28.35 0.68
C ALA A 323 -24.89 -27.98 0.59
N VAL A 324 -24.13 -28.01 1.70
CA VAL A 324 -22.67 -27.82 1.69
C VAL A 324 -21.98 -29.02 1.03
N THR A 325 -22.46 -30.23 1.32
CA THR A 325 -21.94 -31.46 0.70
C THR A 325 -22.22 -31.47 -0.80
N ASP A 326 -23.44 -31.09 -1.21
CA ASP A 326 -23.85 -30.96 -2.61
C ASP A 326 -23.10 -29.83 -3.33
N SER A 327 -22.82 -28.72 -2.65
CA SER A 327 -21.99 -27.61 -3.18
C SER A 327 -20.55 -28.03 -3.41
N ARG A 328 -19.98 -28.84 -2.50
CA ARG A 328 -18.64 -29.43 -2.68
C ARG A 328 -18.62 -30.45 -3.82
N ALA A 329 -19.63 -31.32 -3.91
CA ALA A 329 -19.76 -32.28 -5.00
C ALA A 329 -19.91 -31.55 -6.35
N LEU A 330 -20.78 -30.54 -6.42
CA LEU A 330 -20.95 -29.67 -7.57
C LEU A 330 -19.63 -29.00 -7.98
N THR A 331 -18.90 -28.43 -7.02
CA THR A 331 -17.62 -27.77 -7.27
C THR A 331 -16.59 -28.77 -7.80
N GLN A 332 -16.52 -29.97 -7.21
CA GLN A 332 -15.61 -31.01 -7.65
C GLN A 332 -15.95 -31.50 -9.06
N ARG A 333 -17.23 -31.62 -9.41
CA ARG A 333 -17.67 -31.97 -10.77
C ARG A 333 -17.35 -30.89 -11.78
N ILE A 334 -17.56 -29.62 -11.42
CA ILE A 334 -17.15 -28.48 -12.25
C ILE A 334 -15.64 -28.47 -12.48
N ILE A 335 -14.83 -28.74 -11.44
CA ILE A 335 -13.37 -28.87 -11.56
C ILE A 335 -13.00 -30.04 -12.49
N ASN A 336 -13.72 -31.14 -12.42
CA ASN A 336 -13.51 -32.32 -13.26
C ASN A 336 -14.09 -32.17 -14.68
N GLY A 337 -14.74 -31.05 -15.00
CA GLY A 337 -15.37 -30.81 -16.32
C GLY A 337 -16.70 -31.54 -16.51
N GLU A 338 -17.31 -32.07 -15.45
CA GLU A 338 -18.61 -32.73 -15.48
C GLU A 338 -19.75 -31.74 -15.25
N PRO A 339 -20.91 -31.93 -15.93
CA PRO A 339 -22.07 -31.07 -15.70
C PRO A 339 -22.68 -31.29 -14.30
N PRO A 340 -23.19 -30.23 -13.66
CA PRO A 340 -23.93 -30.30 -12.39
C PRO A 340 -25.08 -31.30 -12.43
N SER A 341 -25.31 -32.05 -11.35
CA SER A 341 -26.56 -32.81 -11.24
C SER A 341 -27.73 -31.86 -10.92
N ILE A 342 -28.92 -32.15 -11.47
CA ILE A 342 -30.13 -31.34 -11.19
C ILE A 342 -30.47 -31.38 -9.69
N THR A 343 -30.17 -32.50 -9.02
CA THR A 343 -30.39 -32.68 -7.59
C THR A 343 -29.47 -31.77 -6.77
N GLU A 344 -28.19 -31.66 -7.14
CA GLU A 344 -27.19 -30.77 -6.49
C GLU A 344 -27.55 -29.30 -6.69
N LEU A 345 -28.03 -28.92 -7.88
CA LEU A 345 -28.46 -27.55 -8.15
C LEU A 345 -29.74 -27.20 -7.39
N ARG A 346 -30.67 -28.14 -7.24
CA ARG A 346 -31.95 -27.90 -6.57
C ARG A 346 -31.75 -27.66 -5.08
N SER A 347 -30.93 -28.45 -4.40
CA SER A 347 -30.65 -28.27 -2.97
C SER A 347 -29.98 -26.92 -2.67
N ILE A 348 -29.06 -26.47 -3.53
CA ILE A 348 -28.40 -25.15 -3.39
C ILE A 348 -29.34 -24.00 -3.69
N VAL A 349 -30.19 -24.11 -4.72
CA VAL A 349 -31.17 -23.08 -5.08
C VAL A 349 -32.23 -22.93 -3.99
N ASP A 350 -32.76 -24.04 -3.48
CA ASP A 350 -33.76 -24.05 -2.42
C ASP A 350 -33.19 -23.45 -1.12
N LEU A 351 -31.94 -23.76 -0.76
CA LEU A 351 -31.26 -23.12 0.37
C LEU A 351 -31.07 -21.61 0.12
N SER A 352 -30.65 -21.21 -1.08
CA SER A 352 -30.42 -19.80 -1.41
C SER A 352 -31.70 -18.96 -1.32
N LEU A 353 -32.85 -19.52 -1.72
CA LEU A 353 -34.15 -18.89 -1.63
C LEU A 353 -34.59 -18.74 -0.17
N ARG A 354 -34.41 -19.78 0.66
CA ARG A 354 -34.71 -19.73 2.10
C ARG A 354 -33.81 -18.72 2.83
N LEU A 355 -32.52 -18.67 2.49
CA LEU A 355 -31.57 -17.70 3.04
C LEU A 355 -31.90 -16.25 2.65
N ARG A 356 -32.33 -16.02 1.41
CA ARG A 356 -32.73 -14.70 0.94
C ARG A 356 -33.98 -14.22 1.70
N ASN A 357 -34.92 -15.13 1.95
CA ASN A 357 -36.09 -14.84 2.77
C ASN A 357 -35.68 -14.54 4.23
N MET A 358 -34.75 -15.31 4.83
CA MET A 358 -34.21 -15.02 6.17
C MET A 358 -33.51 -13.66 6.25
N ALA A 359 -32.67 -13.31 5.25
CA ALA A 359 -32.01 -12.02 5.20
C ALA A 359 -33.03 -10.86 5.11
N THR A 360 -34.14 -11.09 4.41
CA THR A 360 -35.25 -10.13 4.31
C THR A 360 -35.99 -9.99 5.63
N VAL A 361 -36.23 -11.08 6.36
CA VAL A 361 -36.83 -11.05 7.71
C VAL A 361 -35.89 -10.39 8.72
N ALA A 362 -34.60 -10.73 8.68
CA ALA A 362 -33.59 -10.13 9.55
C ALA A 362 -33.45 -8.62 9.32
N ALA A 363 -33.45 -8.17 8.06
CA ALA A 363 -33.46 -6.74 7.73
C ALA A 363 -34.74 -6.03 8.20
N ARG A 364 -35.88 -6.74 8.25
CA ARG A 364 -37.14 -6.20 8.80
C ARG A 364 -37.14 -6.09 10.31
N VAL A 365 -36.53 -7.05 11.00
CA VAL A 365 -36.49 -7.13 12.47
C VAL A 365 -35.40 -6.23 13.05
N LEU A 366 -34.26 -6.10 12.37
CA LEU A 366 -33.09 -5.32 12.83
C LEU A 366 -33.03 -3.91 12.24
N GLY A 367 -34.00 -3.53 11.39
CA GLY A 367 -34.00 -2.27 10.62
C GLY A 367 -33.18 -2.36 9.33
N GLU A 368 -33.62 -1.66 8.27
CA GLU A 368 -32.98 -1.71 6.94
C GLU A 368 -31.54 -1.17 6.92
N GLU A 369 -31.13 -0.45 7.97
CA GLU A 369 -29.79 0.15 8.14
C GLU A 369 -28.71 -0.88 8.54
N VAL A 370 -29.10 -2.06 9.04
CA VAL A 370 -28.16 -3.15 9.33
C VAL A 370 -28.40 -4.29 8.34
N LYS A 371 -27.89 -4.14 7.12
CA LYS A 371 -27.74 -5.30 6.21
C LYS A 371 -26.52 -6.11 6.65
N PRO A 372 -26.68 -7.27 7.32
CA PRO A 372 -25.53 -8.10 7.66
C PRO A 372 -24.85 -8.51 6.36
N ASN A 373 -23.60 -8.10 6.18
CA ASN A 373 -22.86 -8.49 4.99
C ASN A 373 -22.54 -10.00 5.11
N ARG A 374 -22.26 -10.63 3.97
CA ARG A 374 -21.96 -12.08 3.91
C ARG A 374 -20.80 -12.48 4.83
N SER A 375 -19.83 -11.60 5.05
CA SER A 375 -18.69 -11.85 5.93
C SER A 375 -19.12 -11.96 7.38
N ASP A 376 -20.08 -11.15 7.84
CA ASP A 376 -20.59 -11.19 9.21
C ASP A 376 -21.41 -12.46 9.47
N ILE A 377 -22.18 -12.88 8.46
CA ILE A 377 -22.94 -14.14 8.48
C ILE A 377 -21.98 -15.34 8.52
N ASP A 378 -20.97 -15.36 7.65
CA ASP A 378 -19.97 -16.43 7.59
C ASP A 378 -19.16 -16.48 8.90
N ARG A 379 -18.87 -15.33 9.52
CA ARG A 379 -18.14 -15.23 10.80
C ARG A 379 -18.98 -15.73 11.98
N ALA A 380 -20.26 -15.35 12.05
CA ALA A 380 -21.18 -15.83 13.08
C ALA A 380 -21.40 -17.36 12.95
N LEU A 381 -21.59 -17.86 11.73
CA LEU A 381 -21.71 -19.30 11.47
C LEU A 381 -20.43 -20.06 11.81
N THR A 382 -19.26 -19.49 11.51
CA THR A 382 -17.98 -20.11 11.88
C THR A 382 -17.84 -20.22 13.40
N VAL A 383 -18.19 -19.18 14.16
CA VAL A 383 -18.17 -19.19 15.64
C VAL A 383 -19.14 -20.22 16.21
N ILE A 384 -20.37 -20.28 15.69
CA ILE A 384 -21.40 -21.24 16.15
C ILE A 384 -21.00 -22.68 15.84
N LEU A 385 -20.38 -22.95 14.68
CA LEU A 385 -19.98 -24.29 14.27
C LEU A 385 -18.66 -24.76 14.87
N SER A 386 -17.84 -23.85 15.41
CA SER A 386 -16.54 -24.18 16.01
C SER A 386 -16.58 -24.31 17.54
N ASP A 387 -17.66 -23.89 18.19
CA ASP A 387 -17.88 -24.09 19.62
C ASP A 387 -18.89 -25.22 19.87
N ALA A 388 -18.40 -26.37 20.32
CA ALA A 388 -19.21 -27.55 20.58
C ALA A 388 -20.21 -27.35 21.73
N GLU A 389 -19.91 -26.47 22.70
CA GLU A 389 -20.79 -26.15 23.82
C GLU A 389 -21.91 -25.20 23.40
N LEU A 390 -21.59 -24.24 22.54
CA LEU A 390 -22.55 -23.27 21.97
C LEU A 390 -23.48 -23.96 20.96
N SER A 391 -22.94 -24.86 20.14
CA SER A 391 -23.69 -25.75 19.26
C SER A 391 -24.62 -26.71 20.02
N ALA A 392 -24.19 -27.22 21.19
CA ALA A 392 -25.02 -28.03 22.07
C ALA A 392 -26.08 -27.22 22.84
N LYS A 393 -25.75 -26.01 23.31
CA LYS A 393 -26.71 -25.08 23.97
C LYS A 393 -27.77 -24.56 23.00
N LEU A 394 -27.44 -24.42 21.71
CA LEU A 394 -28.38 -24.14 20.62
C LEU A 394 -29.22 -25.38 20.23
N GLY A 395 -29.10 -26.49 20.95
CA GLY A 395 -29.78 -27.78 20.75
C GLY A 395 -31.32 -27.78 20.73
N THR A 396 -31.96 -26.62 20.74
CA THR A 396 -33.34 -26.43 20.25
C THR A 396 -33.38 -25.12 19.48
N VAL A 397 -33.11 -25.19 18.17
CA VAL A 397 -33.20 -24.03 17.28
C VAL A 397 -34.69 -23.64 17.16
N PRO A 398 -35.06 -22.36 17.40
CA PRO A 398 -36.42 -21.88 17.21
C PRO A 398 -36.91 -22.25 15.80
N GLN A 399 -37.96 -23.06 15.70
CA GLN A 399 -38.39 -23.62 14.40
C GLN A 399 -39.28 -22.66 13.61
N THR A 400 -39.86 -21.68 14.31
CA THR A 400 -40.77 -20.69 13.75
C THR A 400 -40.30 -19.28 14.04
N VAL A 401 -40.77 -18.31 13.25
CA VAL A 401 -40.50 -16.88 13.47
C VAL A 401 -40.96 -16.44 14.85
N ALA A 402 -42.07 -16.99 15.35
CA ALA A 402 -42.60 -16.71 16.68
C ALA A 402 -41.65 -17.15 17.81
N ASP A 403 -40.93 -18.27 17.64
CA ASP A 403 -39.95 -18.74 18.62
C ASP A 403 -38.73 -17.82 18.72
N VAL A 404 -38.33 -17.22 17.58
CA VAL A 404 -37.24 -16.23 17.53
C VAL A 404 -37.66 -14.92 18.18
N THR A 405 -38.87 -14.43 17.88
CA THR A 405 -39.42 -13.21 18.48
C THR A 405 -39.57 -13.35 20.00
N ALA A 406 -40.11 -14.48 20.47
CA ALA A 406 -40.25 -14.75 21.91
C ALA A 406 -38.92 -14.95 22.64
N ALA A 407 -37.85 -15.37 21.95
CA ALA A 407 -36.51 -15.47 22.52
C ALA A 407 -35.81 -14.10 22.60
N LEU A 408 -36.04 -13.23 21.63
CA LEU A 408 -35.53 -11.85 21.61
C LEU A 408 -36.22 -10.97 22.66
N GLU A 409 -37.54 -11.13 22.85
CA GLU A 409 -38.29 -10.45 23.92
C GLU A 409 -37.81 -10.84 25.33
N ARG A 410 -37.23 -12.03 25.52
CA ARG A 410 -36.61 -12.43 26.80
C ARG A 410 -35.20 -11.87 27.01
N LEU A 411 -34.56 -11.35 25.96
CA LEU A 411 -33.22 -10.79 25.99
C LEU A 411 -33.22 -9.25 26.14
N GLU A 412 -34.38 -8.60 26.03
CA GLU A 412 -34.51 -7.21 26.43
C GLU A 412 -34.33 -7.10 27.97
N PRO A 413 -33.38 -6.29 28.45
CA PRO A 413 -33.23 -6.09 29.88
C PRO A 413 -34.46 -5.36 30.41
N VAL A 414 -35.12 -5.93 31.42
CA VAL A 414 -36.22 -5.29 32.13
C VAL A 414 -35.73 -3.93 32.65
N PRO A 415 -36.35 -2.80 32.23
CA PRO A 415 -35.91 -1.49 32.66
C PRO A 415 -36.32 -1.28 34.12
N GLY A 416 -35.40 -1.45 35.07
CA GLY A 416 -35.74 -1.28 36.48
C GLY A 416 -34.68 -1.46 37.57
N GLU A 417 -33.53 -2.09 37.35
CA GLU A 417 -32.52 -2.23 38.41
C GLU A 417 -31.28 -1.36 38.17
N ARG A 418 -31.34 -0.13 38.71
CA ARG A 418 -30.15 0.70 38.95
C ARG A 418 -29.30 0.02 40.03
N ALA A 419 -28.12 -0.45 39.66
CA ALA A 419 -27.07 -0.78 40.62
C ALA A 419 -26.63 0.50 41.34
N GLU A 420 -26.91 0.58 42.65
CA GLU A 420 -26.41 1.63 43.53
C GLU A 420 -24.88 1.56 43.65
N ALA A 421 -24.23 2.71 43.47
CA ALA A 421 -22.80 2.87 43.73
C ALA A 421 -22.52 2.76 45.24
N PRO A 422 -21.45 2.05 45.68
CA PRO A 422 -21.11 2.01 47.09
C PRO A 422 -20.51 3.34 47.53
N ARG A 423 -21.17 3.95 48.51
CA ARG A 423 -20.75 5.16 49.21
C ARG A 423 -19.51 4.91 50.07
N THR A 424 -18.65 5.92 50.07
CA THR A 424 -17.53 6.17 50.97
C THR A 424 -17.94 6.41 52.43
N GLY A 425 -17.13 5.91 53.36
CA GLY A 425 -17.03 6.29 54.78
C GLY A 425 -16.77 5.06 55.66
N SER A 426 -15.94 5.03 56.71
CA SER A 426 -14.91 5.91 57.28
C SER A 426 -14.39 5.23 58.58
N VAL A 427 -13.08 4.94 58.71
CA VAL A 427 -12.23 5.02 59.96
C VAL A 427 -12.51 3.99 61.12
N PRO A 428 -11.59 3.64 62.08
CA PRO A 428 -10.11 3.81 62.28
C PRO A 428 -9.29 2.53 62.69
N ALA A 429 -7.95 2.72 62.68
CA ALA A 429 -6.89 2.29 63.63
C ALA A 429 -6.94 0.93 64.39
N GLU A 430 -5.90 0.10 64.22
CA GLU A 430 -4.85 -0.18 65.24
C GLU A 430 -3.87 -1.26 64.71
N ALA A 431 -2.57 -0.98 64.83
CA ALA A 431 -1.48 -1.98 64.89
C ALA A 431 -1.39 -2.47 66.37
N PRO A 432 -0.70 -3.57 66.76
CA PRO A 432 0.51 -4.10 66.11
C PRO A 432 0.74 -5.65 66.20
N GLU A 433 1.89 -6.05 65.64
CA GLU A 433 2.86 -7.02 66.18
C GLU A 433 2.76 -8.55 65.94
N THR A 434 3.91 -9.05 65.43
CA THR A 434 4.61 -10.33 65.70
C THR A 434 4.40 -11.57 64.80
N ALA A 435 5.54 -11.94 64.18
CA ALA A 435 6.19 -13.25 64.15
C ALA A 435 5.53 -14.45 63.42
N SER A 436 6.16 -14.83 62.31
CA SER A 436 6.32 -16.22 61.80
C SER A 436 6.96 -17.13 62.88
N PRO A 437 6.91 -18.50 62.83
CA PRO A 437 7.22 -19.31 61.63
C PRO A 437 6.62 -20.74 61.50
N SER A 438 6.97 -21.38 60.38
CA SER A 438 7.16 -22.84 60.14
C SER A 438 5.94 -23.78 60.26
N ALA A 439 5.51 -24.43 59.18
CA ALA A 439 6.07 -25.64 58.54
C ALA A 439 5.30 -26.90 58.97
N GLU A 440 4.73 -27.64 58.02
CA GLU A 440 4.75 -29.12 57.97
C GLU A 440 3.85 -29.65 56.84
N LEU A 441 4.46 -30.39 55.91
CA LEU A 441 4.16 -31.78 55.51
C LEU A 441 4.51 -31.97 54.02
N ALA A 442 5.73 -32.40 53.66
CA ALA A 442 6.33 -33.75 53.85
C ALA A 442 5.62 -34.81 52.98
N ALA A 443 6.26 -35.28 51.90
CA ALA A 443 7.19 -36.44 51.86
C ALA A 443 6.43 -37.71 51.39
N ALA A 444 6.94 -38.68 50.61
CA ALA A 444 8.26 -39.04 50.11
C ALA A 444 8.06 -40.07 48.97
N ARG A 445 9.06 -40.26 48.09
CA ARG A 445 9.86 -41.50 48.07
C ARG A 445 10.98 -41.48 47.03
N SER A 446 12.11 -41.97 47.52
CA SER A 446 13.41 -42.17 46.88
C SER A 446 13.59 -43.66 46.58
N ALA A 447 14.44 -43.96 45.59
CA ALA A 447 15.60 -44.87 45.71
C ALA A 447 15.78 -45.95 44.61
N ALA A 448 17.06 -46.07 44.24
CA ALA A 448 17.83 -47.25 43.82
C ALA A 448 17.85 -47.62 42.33
N ALA A 449 18.97 -48.05 41.72
CA ALA A 449 20.38 -48.12 42.10
C ALA A 449 21.21 -48.61 40.88
N THR A 450 22.45 -48.12 40.76
CA THR A 450 23.71 -48.83 40.41
C THR A 450 23.92 -49.53 39.05
N GLY A 451 25.05 -49.19 38.41
CA GLY A 451 25.69 -50.04 37.39
C GLY A 451 26.81 -49.36 36.58
N ARG A 452 28.05 -49.42 37.06
CA ARG A 452 29.33 -49.37 36.30
C ARG A 452 29.98 -50.77 36.49
N PRO A 453 31.03 -51.22 35.76
CA PRO A 453 31.86 -50.56 34.74
C PRO A 453 32.21 -51.46 33.51
N GLU A 454 33.00 -50.97 32.55
CA GLU A 454 34.11 -51.76 31.97
C GLU A 454 35.09 -50.89 31.13
N THR A 455 36.35 -51.30 31.21
CA THR A 455 37.63 -50.77 30.73
C THR A 455 37.99 -51.20 29.30
N VAL A 456 38.96 -50.50 28.66
CA VAL A 456 40.00 -50.94 27.67
C VAL A 456 40.50 -49.67 26.94
N VAL A 457 41.67 -49.06 27.24
CA VAL A 457 43.09 -49.40 26.95
C VAL A 457 43.58 -48.96 25.55
N THR A 458 44.72 -48.22 25.56
CA THR A 458 45.72 -47.90 24.50
C THR A 458 45.31 -46.92 23.36
N THR A 459 46.11 -45.96 22.89
CA THR A 459 47.59 -45.73 22.89
C THR A 459 47.90 -44.27 22.49
N GLU A 460 48.90 -43.65 23.14
CA GLU A 460 49.74 -42.59 22.55
C GLU A 460 50.69 -43.19 21.48
N PRO A 461 51.31 -42.37 20.60
CA PRO A 461 52.64 -41.83 20.94
C PRO A 461 52.92 -40.39 20.47
N ASP A 462 53.43 -39.60 21.40
CA ASP A 462 54.77 -38.99 21.46
C ASP A 462 55.41 -38.17 20.30
N LYS A 463 56.06 -37.06 20.75
CA LYS A 463 57.23 -36.31 20.20
C LYS A 463 57.04 -35.38 18.99
N ALA A 464 57.65 -34.19 18.91
CA ALA A 464 58.62 -33.50 19.76
C ALA A 464 58.63 -31.97 19.47
N ALA A 465 59.21 -31.25 20.43
CA ALA A 465 59.44 -29.82 20.54
C ALA A 465 60.17 -29.11 19.37
N SER A 466 59.88 -27.82 19.21
CA SER A 466 60.92 -26.77 19.06
C SER A 466 60.36 -25.35 19.29
N ASP A 467 60.83 -24.76 20.39
CA ASP A 467 61.11 -23.36 20.73
C ASP A 467 60.06 -22.21 20.75
N PRO A 468 60.14 -21.33 21.79
CA PRO A 468 59.29 -20.17 21.98
C PRO A 468 59.89 -18.90 21.35
N SER A 469 59.12 -18.19 20.55
CA SER A 469 59.47 -16.83 20.12
C SER A 469 58.84 -15.82 21.08
N ASP A 470 59.67 -15.40 22.02
CA ASP A 470 59.86 -14.05 22.55
C ASP A 470 58.80 -12.99 22.14
N LEU A 471 58.00 -12.58 23.11
CA LEU A 471 56.91 -11.60 23.02
C LEU A 471 57.31 -10.23 23.62
N SER A 472 58.56 -9.84 23.45
CA SER A 472 59.11 -8.61 24.05
C SER A 472 58.97 -7.34 23.19
N ASP A 473 58.34 -7.39 22.01
CA ASP A 473 58.18 -6.21 21.12
C ASP A 473 56.76 -5.59 21.08
N LEU A 474 55.84 -6.00 21.95
CA LEU A 474 54.44 -5.50 21.93
C LEU A 474 54.21 -4.18 22.69
N ASP A 475 55.16 -3.75 23.51
CA ASP A 475 55.04 -2.49 24.29
C ASP A 475 55.50 -1.23 23.51
N SER A 476 56.10 -1.39 22.33
CA SER A 476 56.49 -0.26 21.47
C SER A 476 55.36 0.25 20.55
N ILE A 477 54.27 -0.51 20.41
CA ILE A 477 53.13 -0.18 19.52
C ILE A 477 51.96 0.45 20.30
N LEU A 478 51.95 0.35 21.63
CA LEU A 478 50.83 0.83 22.46
C LEU A 478 50.95 2.27 22.97
N HIS A 479 52.06 2.98 22.74
CA HIS A 479 52.24 4.36 23.22
C HIS A 479 52.72 5.33 22.12
N GLY A 480 51.78 6.11 21.57
CA GLY A 480 52.06 7.49 21.17
C GLY A 480 51.84 7.86 19.70
N GLU A 481 51.09 8.96 19.50
CA GLU A 481 51.15 9.87 18.33
C GLU A 481 50.17 9.72 17.16
N ALA A 482 48.97 9.19 17.36
CA ALA A 482 47.86 9.41 16.42
C ALA A 482 46.86 10.52 16.88
N GLY A 483 46.76 10.78 18.19
CA GLY A 483 45.78 11.73 18.75
C GLY A 483 46.17 13.22 18.65
N ALA A 484 47.47 13.53 18.70
CA ALA A 484 47.94 14.93 18.74
C ALA A 484 47.91 15.63 17.37
N ARG A 485 47.88 14.88 16.25
CA ARG A 485 47.85 15.46 14.89
C ARG A 485 46.43 15.82 14.40
N LEU A 486 45.38 15.31 15.05
CA LEU A 486 43.99 15.64 14.70
C LEU A 486 43.50 16.93 15.37
N VAL A 487 44.03 17.28 16.54
CA VAL A 487 43.70 18.54 17.23
C VAL A 487 44.38 19.75 16.57
N ALA A 488 45.53 19.55 15.89
CA ALA A 488 46.22 20.60 15.13
C ALA A 488 45.59 20.90 13.74
N LEU A 489 44.69 20.05 13.23
CA LEU A 489 43.99 20.23 11.95
C LEU A 489 42.60 20.86 12.09
N ALA A 490 42.06 20.93 13.31
CA ALA A 490 40.83 21.65 13.63
C ALA A 490 41.15 23.12 13.95
N GLY A 491 41.63 23.85 12.94
CA GLY A 491 41.83 25.29 13.02
C GLY A 491 40.51 26.04 13.23
N THR A 492 40.56 27.04 14.10
CA THR A 492 39.46 27.89 14.55
C THR A 492 38.88 28.78 13.45
N ALA A 493 37.59 28.63 13.14
CA ALA A 493 36.86 29.58 12.29
C ALA A 493 36.35 30.75 13.13
N LYS A 494 37.05 31.89 13.02
CA LYS A 494 36.64 33.21 13.52
C LYS A 494 35.57 33.83 12.61
N HIS A 495 34.72 34.64 13.24
CA HIS A 495 33.63 35.43 12.68
C HIS A 495 34.00 36.51 11.65
N ALA A 496 32.97 36.82 10.83
CA ALA A 496 32.57 38.12 10.24
C ALA A 496 33.24 38.57 8.92
N PRO A 497 32.67 39.54 8.14
CA PRO A 497 31.35 40.19 8.21
C PRO A 497 30.57 40.30 6.87
N VAL A 498 29.33 40.79 7.02
CA VAL A 498 28.46 41.50 6.07
C VAL A 498 29.22 42.38 5.07
N ARG A 499 28.78 42.39 3.80
CA ARG A 499 29.17 43.42 2.84
C ARG A 499 28.00 43.88 1.98
N GLU A 500 27.70 45.15 2.14
CA GLU A 500 26.89 46.03 1.31
C GLU A 500 27.42 46.07 -0.14
N SER A 501 26.51 46.26 -1.10
CA SER A 501 26.88 46.67 -2.46
C SER A 501 26.02 47.85 -2.90
N SER A 502 26.61 49.04 -2.79
CA SER A 502 26.15 50.27 -3.45
C SER A 502 27.13 50.64 -4.56
N ALA A 503 26.55 50.92 -5.74
CA ALA A 503 26.89 51.97 -6.70
C ALA A 503 28.29 52.09 -7.34
N SER A 504 28.24 52.22 -8.67
CA SER A 504 28.97 53.14 -9.58
C SER A 504 29.26 52.39 -10.90
N ARG A 505 29.25 52.95 -12.13
CA ARG A 505 29.36 54.32 -12.66
C ARG A 505 29.05 54.22 -14.18
N ALA A 506 28.11 55.00 -14.72
CA ALA A 506 28.25 56.17 -15.62
C ALA A 506 28.57 55.90 -17.11
N GLU A 507 27.77 56.55 -17.97
CA GLU A 507 28.08 57.33 -19.18
C GLU A 507 26.71 57.62 -19.84
N ASP A 508 26.14 58.82 -19.66
CA ASP A 508 26.34 60.05 -20.44
C ASP A 508 25.62 60.02 -21.81
N ASP A 509 24.49 60.74 -21.91
CA ASP A 509 24.18 61.66 -23.02
C ASP A 509 22.83 62.40 -22.77
N GLU A 510 22.95 63.71 -22.56
CA GLU A 510 21.93 64.78 -22.68
C GLU A 510 22.35 65.65 -23.92
N PRO A 511 21.60 66.68 -24.36
CA PRO A 511 20.15 66.89 -24.51
C PRO A 511 19.80 67.56 -25.88
N ASP A 512 18.51 67.71 -26.24
CA ASP A 512 17.93 68.99 -26.73
C ASP A 512 16.38 68.93 -26.89
N PRO A 513 15.68 70.08 -26.80
CA PRO A 513 14.22 70.22 -26.62
C PRO A 513 13.48 70.69 -27.89
N THR A 514 12.15 70.69 -27.83
CA THR A 514 11.15 71.62 -28.44
C THR A 514 9.80 70.89 -28.41
N ASP A 515 8.86 71.36 -27.58
CA ASP A 515 7.83 72.38 -27.85
C ASP A 515 6.61 71.82 -28.60
N ASP A 516 5.45 72.19 -28.07
CA ASP A 516 4.09 72.19 -28.66
C ASP A 516 3.41 70.82 -28.86
N GLU A 517 2.14 70.59 -28.53
CA GLU A 517 1.01 71.48 -28.25
C GLU A 517 -0.11 70.66 -27.56
N ASP A 518 -1.05 71.41 -26.99
CA ASP A 518 -2.29 71.04 -26.30
C ASP A 518 -3.10 69.87 -26.89
N ASP A 519 -3.69 69.03 -26.02
CA ASP A 519 -5.10 68.68 -26.17
C ASP A 519 -5.73 68.12 -24.89
N GLU A 520 -6.95 68.59 -24.67
CA GLU A 520 -7.78 68.53 -23.48
C GLU A 520 -8.24 67.10 -23.10
N GLN A 521 -8.10 66.72 -21.82
CA GLN A 521 -8.85 65.62 -21.22
C GLN A 521 -9.67 66.11 -20.02
N PRO A 522 -10.97 65.75 -19.93
CA PRO A 522 -11.85 66.23 -18.88
C PRO A 522 -11.61 65.51 -17.56
N ALA A 523 -11.69 66.30 -16.49
CA ALA A 523 -11.55 65.93 -15.10
C ALA A 523 -12.42 64.73 -14.68
N ILE A 524 -11.77 63.68 -14.17
CA ILE A 524 -12.38 62.68 -13.29
C ILE A 524 -11.97 63.06 -11.85
N PRO A 525 -12.92 63.21 -10.90
CA PRO A 525 -12.63 63.74 -9.59
C PRO A 525 -11.82 62.75 -8.75
N SER A 526 -10.66 63.21 -8.30
CA SER A 526 -9.85 62.61 -7.24
C SER A 526 -10.68 62.41 -5.98
N ARG A 527 -11.11 61.16 -5.74
CA ARG A 527 -11.70 60.74 -4.46
C ARG A 527 -10.58 60.76 -3.43
N GLN A 528 -10.59 61.82 -2.61
CA GLN A 528 -9.76 61.93 -1.42
C GLN A 528 -9.97 60.69 -0.54
N ALA A 529 -8.87 59.99 -0.26
CA ALA A 529 -8.78 59.00 0.80
C ALA A 529 -8.95 59.73 2.14
N GLY A 530 -10.20 59.87 2.56
CA GLY A 530 -10.54 60.17 3.94
C GLY A 530 -10.19 58.96 4.78
N THR A 531 -9.16 59.10 5.62
CA THR A 531 -8.91 58.24 6.77
C THR A 531 -10.09 58.40 7.74
N ALA A 532 -11.15 57.64 7.50
CA ALA A 532 -12.19 57.41 8.47
C ALA A 532 -11.64 56.42 9.49
N THR A 533 -11.26 56.93 10.66
CA THR A 533 -11.20 56.14 11.88
C THR A 533 -12.57 55.49 12.07
N ALA A 534 -12.66 54.21 11.75
CA ALA A 534 -13.83 53.39 12.04
C ALA A 534 -14.02 53.33 13.56
N ALA A 535 -14.91 54.18 14.06
CA ALA A 535 -15.55 53.96 15.34
C ALA A 535 -16.32 52.64 15.20
N THR A 536 -15.76 51.57 15.75
CA THR A 536 -16.42 50.29 16.01
C THR A 536 -17.55 50.55 17.00
N VAL A 537 -18.67 51.04 16.48
CA VAL A 537 -19.98 50.83 17.10
C VAL A 537 -20.20 49.34 17.01
N SER A 538 -19.99 48.65 18.12
CA SER A 538 -20.36 47.25 18.32
C SER A 538 -21.88 47.15 18.24
N ALA A 539 -22.42 47.23 17.02
CA ALA A 539 -23.78 46.84 16.73
C ALA A 539 -23.85 45.35 17.06
N GLU A 540 -24.69 45.02 18.04
CA GLU A 540 -25.02 43.67 18.44
C GLU A 540 -25.31 42.85 17.18
N ALA A 541 -24.45 41.88 16.87
CA ALA A 541 -24.61 41.06 15.67
C ALA A 541 -26.01 40.45 15.71
N PRO A 542 -26.77 40.47 14.61
CA PRO A 542 -28.07 39.81 14.57
C PRO A 542 -27.89 38.36 15.05
N PRO A 543 -28.83 37.82 15.86
CA PRO A 543 -28.72 36.47 16.36
C PRO A 543 -28.50 35.52 15.19
N GLU A 544 -27.36 34.83 15.21
CA GLU A 544 -27.00 33.90 14.15
C GLU A 544 -28.09 32.84 14.05
N ASP A 545 -28.67 32.69 12.86
CA ASP A 545 -29.54 31.56 12.57
C ASP A 545 -28.69 30.27 12.69
N PRO A 546 -28.94 29.44 13.71
CA PRO A 546 -28.12 28.27 13.97
C PRO A 546 -28.23 27.23 12.84
N GLU A 547 -29.38 27.18 12.15
CA GLU A 547 -29.56 26.26 11.02
C GLU A 547 -28.68 26.68 9.84
N ALA A 548 -28.61 27.98 9.54
CA ALA A 548 -27.76 28.49 8.47
C ALA A 548 -26.26 28.23 8.74
N ALA A 549 -25.82 28.36 9.99
CA ALA A 549 -24.44 28.08 10.38
C ALA A 549 -24.11 26.58 10.28
N GLU A 550 -25.05 25.70 10.66
CA GLU A 550 -24.88 24.25 10.50
C GLU A 550 -24.80 23.84 9.03
N LEU A 551 -25.67 24.37 8.17
CA LEU A 551 -25.66 24.08 6.74
C LEU A 551 -24.36 24.55 6.06
N GLU A 552 -23.87 25.73 6.42
CA GLU A 552 -22.56 26.23 5.96
C GLU A 552 -21.43 25.28 6.38
N HIS A 553 -21.39 24.90 7.65
CA HIS A 553 -20.38 23.98 8.17
C HIS A 553 -20.40 22.65 7.41
N ARG A 554 -21.59 22.08 7.17
CA ARG A 554 -21.75 20.85 6.36
C ARG A 554 -21.23 21.01 4.94
N LEU A 555 -21.54 22.12 4.25
CA LEU A 555 -21.05 22.37 2.89
C LEU A 555 -19.52 22.45 2.84
N VAL A 556 -18.90 23.17 3.78
CA VAL A 556 -17.44 23.29 3.87
C VAL A 556 -16.81 21.92 4.14
N THR A 557 -17.32 21.20 5.13
CA THR A 557 -16.86 19.86 5.49
C THR A 557 -16.94 18.90 4.31
N ALA A 558 -18.09 18.83 3.66
CA ALA A 558 -18.29 17.98 2.49
C ALA A 558 -17.35 18.37 1.34
N ALA A 559 -17.19 19.65 1.03
CA ALA A 559 -16.30 20.14 -0.02
C ALA A 559 -14.81 19.85 0.24
N SER A 560 -14.37 19.96 1.49
CA SER A 560 -12.98 19.70 1.89
C SER A 560 -12.65 18.20 1.85
N TRP A 561 -13.58 17.36 2.28
CA TRP A 561 -13.36 15.92 2.48
C TRP A 561 -13.82 15.02 1.34
N ALA A 562 -14.62 15.51 0.39
CA ALA A 562 -15.07 14.71 -0.73
C ALA A 562 -13.90 14.20 -1.60
N ARG A 563 -14.00 12.93 -2.02
CA ARG A 563 -12.96 12.18 -2.74
C ARG A 563 -13.48 11.57 -4.03
N HIS A 564 -14.78 11.27 -4.10
CA HIS A 564 -15.40 10.57 -5.21
C HIS A 564 -16.67 11.29 -5.68
N PRO A 565 -16.91 11.35 -7.00
CA PRO A 565 -18.20 11.77 -7.52
C PRO A 565 -19.28 10.77 -7.11
N GLY A 566 -20.43 11.26 -6.65
CA GLY A 566 -21.49 10.44 -6.06
C GLY A 566 -21.08 9.71 -4.78
N GLY A 567 -20.00 10.14 -4.10
CA GLY A 567 -19.65 9.65 -2.77
C GLY A 567 -20.59 10.23 -1.69
N ALA A 568 -20.49 9.70 -0.47
CA ALA A 568 -21.34 10.13 0.65
C ALA A 568 -21.20 11.64 0.92
N MET A 569 -19.98 12.19 0.78
CA MET A 569 -19.76 13.63 0.93
C MET A 569 -20.38 14.44 -0.21
N SER A 570 -20.39 13.94 -1.44
CA SER A 570 -21.02 14.64 -2.57
C SER A 570 -22.55 14.61 -2.45
N GLU A 571 -23.11 13.46 -2.05
CA GLU A 571 -24.53 13.31 -1.80
C GLU A 571 -24.99 14.23 -0.65
N ASP A 572 -24.21 14.31 0.43
CA ASP A 572 -24.49 15.23 1.53
C ASP A 572 -24.39 16.69 1.09
N TYR A 573 -23.36 17.04 0.31
CA TYR A 573 -23.23 18.39 -0.25
C TYR A 573 -24.47 18.76 -1.07
N ALA A 574 -24.94 17.86 -1.94
CA ALA A 574 -26.13 18.08 -2.75
C ALA A 574 -27.41 18.22 -1.91
N ALA A 575 -27.57 17.37 -0.89
CA ALA A 575 -28.69 17.42 0.04
C ALA A 575 -28.69 18.72 0.85
N THR A 576 -27.55 19.10 1.40
CA THR A 576 -27.35 20.34 2.16
C THR A 576 -27.60 21.56 1.27
N LEU A 577 -27.09 21.57 0.04
CA LEU A 577 -27.34 22.64 -0.92
C LEU A 577 -28.82 22.76 -1.30
N SER A 578 -29.56 21.65 -1.37
CA SER A 578 -31.01 21.67 -1.66
C SER A 578 -31.85 22.25 -0.53
N ARG A 579 -31.35 22.18 0.72
CA ARG A 579 -31.98 22.77 1.90
C ARG A 579 -31.65 24.25 2.04
N LEU A 580 -30.48 24.67 1.59
CA LEU A 580 -30.06 26.07 1.61
C LEU A 580 -30.86 26.85 0.56
N ASP A 581 -31.83 27.67 0.98
CA ASP A 581 -32.39 28.69 0.08
C ASP A 581 -31.35 29.77 -0.13
N VAL A 582 -30.55 29.58 -1.17
CA VAL A 582 -29.37 30.37 -1.50
C VAL A 582 -29.69 31.87 -1.64
N ALA A 583 -30.89 32.23 -2.08
CA ALA A 583 -31.27 33.64 -2.21
C ALA A 583 -31.67 34.27 -0.86
N ALA A 584 -32.29 33.50 0.04
CA ALA A 584 -32.76 33.98 1.34
C ALA A 584 -31.70 33.89 2.47
N HIS A 585 -30.84 32.88 2.44
CA HIS A 585 -29.91 32.56 3.55
C HIS A 585 -28.56 33.29 3.44
N LEU A 586 -28.20 33.76 2.25
CA LEU A 586 -26.91 34.39 1.99
C LEU A 586 -26.93 35.92 2.14
N ASP A 587 -28.09 36.54 2.33
CA ASP A 587 -28.28 37.96 2.05
C ASP A 587 -27.59 38.93 3.05
N PRO A 588 -27.51 38.70 4.37
CA PRO A 588 -26.89 39.70 5.25
C PRO A 588 -25.39 39.51 5.53
N ASP A 589 -24.83 38.29 5.42
CA ASP A 589 -23.44 38.03 5.84
C ASP A 589 -22.48 37.85 4.64
N PRO A 590 -21.61 38.84 4.35
CA PRO A 590 -20.62 38.75 3.28
C PRO A 590 -19.63 37.60 3.46
N ARG A 591 -19.28 37.22 4.70
CA ARG A 591 -18.32 36.16 4.98
C ARG A 591 -18.90 34.78 4.64
N ARG A 592 -20.15 34.52 5.05
CA ARG A 592 -20.83 33.24 4.76
C ARG A 592 -21.03 33.04 3.27
N ARG A 593 -21.41 34.11 2.55
CA ARG A 593 -21.48 34.11 1.07
C ARG A 593 -20.19 33.65 0.43
N LEU A 594 -19.08 34.24 0.89
CA LEU A 594 -17.76 33.93 0.37
C LEU A 594 -17.37 32.47 0.63
N VAL A 595 -17.61 31.97 1.85
CA VAL A 595 -17.31 30.57 2.24
C VAL A 595 -18.15 29.57 1.45
N VAL A 596 -19.46 29.79 1.36
CA VAL A 596 -20.37 28.94 0.58
C VAL A 596 -19.98 28.92 -0.90
N ALA A 597 -19.67 30.08 -1.49
CA ALA A 597 -19.22 30.17 -2.87
C ALA A 597 -17.86 29.47 -3.10
N ALA A 598 -16.93 29.55 -2.14
CA ALA A 598 -15.66 28.85 -2.22
C ALA A 598 -15.80 27.33 -2.12
N SER A 599 -16.78 26.83 -1.35
CA SER A 599 -17.05 25.38 -1.21
C SER A 599 -17.42 24.73 -2.54
N ALA A 600 -18.03 25.50 -3.44
CA ALA A 600 -18.43 25.05 -4.76
C ALA A 600 -17.24 24.80 -5.69
N LEU A 601 -16.06 25.41 -5.45
CA LEU A 601 -14.89 25.26 -6.32
C LEU A 601 -14.39 23.80 -6.39
N PRO A 602 -14.00 23.15 -5.27
CA PRO A 602 -13.58 21.76 -5.29
C PRO A 602 -14.73 20.82 -5.68
N MET A 603 -15.94 21.09 -5.20
CA MET A 603 -17.08 20.20 -5.44
C MET A 603 -17.53 20.22 -6.90
N ALA A 604 -17.53 21.37 -7.58
CA ALA A 604 -17.87 21.43 -9.00
C ALA A 604 -16.84 20.68 -9.87
N LEU A 605 -15.56 20.69 -9.50
CA LEU A 605 -14.52 19.93 -10.20
C LEU A 605 -14.63 18.41 -9.98
N LEU A 606 -15.00 18.02 -8.76
CA LEU A 606 -15.18 16.64 -8.35
C LEU A 606 -16.48 16.05 -8.92
N ASP A 607 -17.60 16.65 -8.56
CA ASP A 607 -18.95 16.22 -8.90
C ASP A 607 -19.84 17.40 -9.33
N PRO A 608 -19.82 17.77 -10.62
CA PRO A 608 -20.71 18.79 -11.16
C PRO A 608 -22.20 18.53 -10.93
N ALA A 609 -22.61 17.26 -10.72
CA ALA A 609 -24.00 16.88 -10.54
C ALA A 609 -24.53 17.21 -9.13
N SER A 610 -23.64 17.50 -8.17
CA SER A 610 -23.99 17.93 -6.80
C SER A 610 -24.74 19.26 -6.74
N GLY A 611 -24.79 20.02 -7.84
CA GLY A 611 -25.38 21.36 -7.90
C GLY A 611 -24.37 22.48 -7.65
N ALA A 612 -23.13 22.16 -7.25
CA ALA A 612 -22.06 23.13 -7.00
C ALA A 612 -21.81 24.09 -8.19
N THR A 613 -21.94 23.61 -9.43
CA THR A 613 -21.77 24.47 -10.62
C THR A 613 -22.72 25.68 -10.63
N LYS A 614 -23.94 25.55 -10.09
CA LYS A 614 -24.90 26.67 -10.01
C LYS A 614 -24.45 27.74 -9.01
N LEU A 615 -23.80 27.32 -7.91
CA LEU A 615 -23.23 28.24 -6.93
C LEU A 615 -22.08 29.08 -7.51
N LEU A 616 -21.40 28.60 -8.55
CA LEU A 616 -20.34 29.35 -9.24
C LEU A 616 -20.87 30.50 -10.10
N ASP A 617 -22.18 30.55 -10.37
CA ASP A 617 -22.83 31.61 -11.17
C ASP A 617 -23.34 32.78 -10.33
N ILE A 618 -23.39 32.62 -9.01
CA ILE A 618 -23.88 33.66 -8.10
C ILE A 618 -22.86 34.80 -8.03
N GLU A 619 -23.31 36.05 -8.08
CA GLU A 619 -22.38 37.17 -7.87
C GLU A 619 -22.02 37.27 -6.38
N VAL A 620 -20.72 37.32 -6.09
CA VAL A 620 -20.18 37.48 -4.73
C VAL A 620 -19.34 38.76 -4.75
N PRO A 621 -19.94 39.92 -4.42
CA PRO A 621 -19.26 41.22 -4.51
C PRO A 621 -17.95 41.28 -3.73
N GLU A 622 -17.85 40.51 -2.64
CA GLU A 622 -16.67 40.39 -1.79
C GLU A 622 -15.46 39.83 -2.52
N LEU A 623 -15.67 39.07 -3.62
CA LEU A 623 -14.59 38.56 -4.44
C LEU A 623 -13.89 39.62 -5.28
N ALA A 624 -14.43 40.84 -5.35
CA ALA A 624 -13.82 41.93 -6.13
C ALA A 624 -12.39 42.27 -5.67
N ASP A 625 -12.06 41.99 -4.41
CA ASP A 625 -10.73 42.21 -3.84
C ASP A 625 -9.69 41.15 -4.30
N TRP A 626 -10.13 40.03 -4.90
CA TRP A 626 -9.30 38.90 -5.36
C TRP A 626 -9.59 38.53 -6.83
N PRO A 627 -9.15 39.34 -7.81
CA PRO A 627 -9.49 39.18 -9.22
C PRO A 627 -8.99 37.87 -9.86
N HIS A 628 -7.87 37.30 -9.41
CA HIS A 628 -7.42 35.99 -9.92
C HIS A 628 -8.31 34.87 -9.38
N LEU A 629 -8.80 34.98 -8.15
CA LEU A 629 -9.77 34.04 -7.59
C LEU A 629 -11.13 34.10 -8.31
N VAL A 630 -11.60 35.30 -8.70
CA VAL A 630 -12.77 35.47 -9.58
C VAL A 630 -12.54 34.78 -10.93
N SER A 631 -11.34 34.96 -11.51
CA SER A 631 -10.96 34.33 -12.78
C SER A 631 -10.93 32.81 -12.69
N LEU A 632 -10.37 32.26 -11.60
CA LEU A 632 -10.34 30.82 -11.32
C LEU A 632 -11.76 30.27 -11.17
N ARG A 633 -12.60 30.95 -10.40
CA ARG A 633 -14.02 30.58 -10.21
C ARG A 633 -14.77 30.51 -11.53
N ARG A 634 -14.63 31.54 -12.35
CA ARG A 634 -15.25 31.60 -13.68
C ARG A 634 -14.75 30.47 -14.58
N LEU A 635 -13.44 30.23 -14.58
CA LEU A 635 -12.81 29.16 -15.35
C LEU A 635 -13.35 27.77 -14.97
N ILE A 636 -13.48 27.49 -13.66
CA ILE A 636 -14.08 26.24 -13.15
C ILE A 636 -15.54 26.14 -13.56
N GLY A 637 -16.31 27.23 -13.43
CA GLY A 637 -17.71 27.28 -13.87
C GLY A 637 -17.87 27.00 -15.37
N GLU A 638 -17.05 27.62 -16.21
CA GLU A 638 -17.05 27.39 -17.66
C GLU A 638 -16.65 25.95 -18.01
N PHE A 639 -15.61 25.40 -17.36
CA PHE A 639 -15.19 24.02 -17.56
C PHE A 639 -16.33 23.02 -17.23
N THR A 640 -16.96 23.19 -16.07
CA THR A 640 -17.99 22.27 -15.57
C THR A 640 -19.31 22.39 -16.34
N ARG A 641 -19.75 23.60 -16.71
CA ARG A 641 -20.92 23.81 -17.61
C ARG A 641 -20.74 23.16 -18.97
N ASN A 642 -19.51 23.11 -19.47
CA ASN A 642 -19.19 22.43 -20.72
C ASN A 642 -19.11 20.89 -20.59
N GLY A 643 -19.62 20.32 -19.49
CA GLY A 643 -19.59 18.90 -19.19
C GLY A 643 -18.21 18.39 -18.79
N GLY A 644 -17.31 19.29 -18.39
CA GLY A 644 -16.02 18.94 -17.81
C GLY A 644 -16.19 18.36 -16.40
N SER A 645 -15.52 17.25 -16.15
CA SER A 645 -15.36 16.68 -14.81
C SER A 645 -13.97 16.08 -14.75
N LEU A 646 -13.17 16.36 -13.72
CA LEU A 646 -11.83 15.78 -13.62
C LEU A 646 -11.87 14.28 -13.32
N TYR A 647 -13.03 13.77 -12.89
CA TYR A 647 -13.23 12.40 -12.43
C TYR A 647 -13.98 11.50 -13.41
N ALA A 648 -14.22 11.95 -14.64
CA ALA A 648 -14.80 11.06 -15.65
C ALA A 648 -13.87 9.83 -15.85
N PRO A 649 -14.38 8.59 -15.76
CA PRO A 649 -13.54 7.38 -15.84
C PRO A 649 -12.65 7.32 -17.09
N ASP A 650 -13.17 7.81 -18.21
CA ASP A 650 -12.42 7.88 -19.48
C ASP A 650 -11.24 8.85 -19.38
N LEU A 651 -11.39 9.98 -18.67
CA LEU A 651 -10.33 10.97 -18.45
C LEU A 651 -9.27 10.46 -17.49
N GLN A 652 -9.65 9.80 -16.40
CA GLN A 652 -8.69 9.17 -15.49
C GLN A 652 -7.82 8.15 -16.22
N LEU A 653 -8.45 7.36 -17.10
CA LEU A 653 -7.74 6.37 -17.88
C LEU A 653 -6.85 7.00 -18.96
N GLN A 654 -7.30 8.07 -19.62
CA GLN A 654 -6.48 8.81 -20.56
C GLN A 654 -5.30 9.52 -19.88
N ALA A 655 -5.50 10.06 -18.68
CA ALA A 655 -4.45 10.61 -17.83
C ALA A 655 -3.44 9.52 -17.41
N LEU A 656 -3.91 8.33 -17.02
CA LEU A 656 -3.05 7.18 -16.72
C LEU A 656 -2.20 6.76 -17.92
N LEU A 657 -2.81 6.70 -19.11
CA LEU A 657 -2.09 6.36 -20.35
C LEU A 657 -1.07 7.44 -20.70
N SER A 658 -1.41 8.72 -20.55
CA SER A 658 -0.51 9.85 -20.77
C SER A 658 0.66 9.84 -19.77
N TYR A 659 0.40 9.57 -18.50
CA TYR A 659 1.42 9.39 -17.46
C TYR A 659 2.37 8.22 -17.78
N ARG A 660 1.83 7.09 -18.25
CA ARG A 660 2.65 5.95 -18.70
C ARG A 660 3.56 6.34 -19.87
N LEU A 661 3.05 7.09 -20.83
CA LEU A 661 3.83 7.66 -21.94
C LEU A 661 4.96 8.56 -21.43
N SER A 662 4.66 9.49 -20.52
CA SER A 662 5.65 10.37 -19.90
C SER A 662 6.73 9.60 -19.15
N LYS A 663 6.36 8.53 -18.44
CA LYS A 663 7.33 7.66 -17.75
C LYS A 663 8.23 6.91 -18.72
N ILE A 664 7.70 6.43 -19.84
CA ILE A 664 8.49 5.79 -20.90
C ILE A 664 9.45 6.81 -21.53
N ARG A 665 8.98 8.02 -21.84
CA ARG A 665 9.80 9.13 -22.35
C ARG A 665 10.94 9.49 -21.40
N TYR A 666 10.64 9.63 -20.11
CA TYR A 666 11.64 9.89 -19.09
C TYR A 666 12.68 8.77 -19.03
N ARG A 667 12.25 7.50 -19.10
CA ARG A 667 13.18 6.36 -19.14
C ARG A 667 14.05 6.36 -20.39
N ALA A 668 13.48 6.66 -21.56
CA ALA A 668 14.23 6.78 -22.82
C ALA A 668 15.30 7.88 -22.71
N ARG A 669 14.93 9.04 -22.14
CA ARG A 669 15.86 10.15 -21.87
C ARG A 669 17.00 9.74 -20.93
N GLN A 670 16.69 9.05 -19.83
CA GLN A 670 17.71 8.54 -18.91
C GLN A 670 18.69 7.60 -19.61
N ILE A 671 18.21 6.66 -20.42
CA ILE A 671 19.08 5.75 -21.19
C ILE A 671 19.98 6.58 -22.11
N ARG A 672 19.41 7.58 -22.80
CA ARG A 672 20.13 8.45 -23.72
C ARG A 672 21.24 9.27 -23.04
N GLU A 673 20.94 9.89 -21.91
CA GLU A 673 21.88 10.72 -21.13
C GLU A 673 22.99 9.87 -20.48
N THR A 674 22.64 8.68 -19.99
CA THR A 674 23.61 7.78 -19.34
C THR A 674 24.40 6.93 -20.33
N ALA A 675 23.99 6.85 -21.61
CA ALA A 675 24.61 5.96 -22.58
C ALA A 675 26.10 6.20 -22.77
N GLY A 676 26.54 7.47 -22.77
CA GLY A 676 27.94 7.84 -22.93
C GLY A 676 28.82 7.48 -21.73
N THR A 677 28.26 7.50 -20.51
CA THR A 677 29.00 7.28 -19.26
C THR A 677 28.92 5.84 -18.77
N ARG A 678 27.87 5.10 -19.13
CA ARG A 678 27.66 3.71 -18.71
C ARG A 678 28.82 2.82 -19.18
N THR A 679 29.37 2.05 -18.25
CA THR A 679 30.41 1.06 -18.50
C THR A 679 29.88 -0.33 -18.20
N LEU A 680 29.97 -1.25 -19.16
CA LEU A 680 29.73 -2.67 -18.94
C LEU A 680 31.01 -3.35 -18.43
N LYS A 681 30.87 -4.54 -17.85
CA LYS A 681 31.98 -5.31 -17.24
C LYS A 681 33.18 -5.55 -18.18
N TYR A 682 32.99 -5.46 -19.49
CA TYR A 682 34.01 -5.68 -20.51
C TYR A 682 34.08 -4.50 -21.49
N ASP A 683 35.30 -4.02 -21.77
CA ASP A 683 35.55 -2.85 -22.64
C ASP A 683 34.90 -2.99 -24.03
N LYS A 684 35.00 -4.17 -24.66
CA LYS A 684 34.36 -4.41 -25.95
C LYS A 684 32.83 -4.28 -25.90
N ALA A 685 32.21 -4.77 -24.82
CA ALA A 685 30.78 -4.63 -24.65
C ALA A 685 30.40 -3.16 -24.43
N THR A 686 31.18 -2.42 -23.63
CA THR A 686 31.01 -0.97 -23.46
C THR A 686 31.10 -0.21 -24.79
N LYS A 687 32.04 -0.57 -25.66
CA LYS A 687 32.20 0.06 -26.99
C LYS A 687 31.01 -0.22 -27.91
N VAL A 688 30.53 -1.47 -27.96
CA VAL A 688 29.31 -1.84 -28.72
C VAL A 688 28.10 -1.09 -28.18
N TYR A 689 27.91 -1.08 -26.86
CA TYR A 689 26.82 -0.37 -26.21
C TYR A 689 26.83 1.11 -26.58
N ARG A 690 27.98 1.79 -26.44
CA ARG A 690 28.11 3.21 -26.79
C ARG A 690 27.84 3.48 -28.27
N ALA A 691 28.33 2.62 -29.17
CA ALA A 691 28.12 2.76 -30.61
C ALA A 691 26.64 2.66 -31.02
N TRP A 692 25.79 1.97 -30.25
CA TRP A 692 24.35 1.96 -30.52
C TRP A 692 23.66 3.29 -30.23
N PHE A 693 24.21 4.08 -29.31
CA PHE A 693 23.59 5.32 -28.81
C PHE A 693 24.29 6.60 -29.27
N THR A 694 25.42 6.50 -29.98
CA THR A 694 26.02 7.64 -30.68
C THR A 694 25.10 8.15 -31.81
N PRO A 695 25.22 9.41 -32.24
CA PRO A 695 24.55 9.89 -33.45
C PRO A 695 24.87 8.96 -34.64
N GLY A 696 23.83 8.48 -35.34
CA GLY A 696 23.95 7.48 -36.41
C GLY A 696 24.03 6.01 -35.94
N GLY A 697 24.09 5.78 -34.62
CA GLY A 697 24.00 4.45 -34.02
C GLY A 697 22.62 3.83 -34.18
N ARG A 698 22.52 2.49 -34.11
CA ARG A 698 21.30 1.76 -34.43
C ARG A 698 20.10 2.05 -33.52
N LEU A 699 20.33 2.25 -32.23
CA LEU A 699 19.25 2.47 -31.26
C LEU A 699 18.97 3.96 -31.01
N ARG A 700 19.87 4.85 -31.45
CA ARG A 700 19.74 6.29 -31.23
C ARG A 700 18.49 6.89 -31.88
N PRO A 701 18.17 6.62 -33.17
CA PRO A 701 16.95 7.10 -33.79
C PRO A 701 15.68 6.66 -33.06
N LEU A 702 15.66 5.44 -32.51
CA LEU A 702 14.53 4.94 -31.73
C LEU A 702 14.33 5.73 -30.44
N LEU A 703 15.40 6.00 -29.69
CA LEU A 703 15.34 6.81 -28.48
C LEU A 703 14.94 8.26 -28.76
N ASP A 704 15.49 8.87 -29.82
CA ASP A 704 15.12 10.23 -30.20
C ASP A 704 13.64 10.28 -30.65
N CYS A 705 13.17 9.26 -31.35
CA CYS A 705 11.75 9.15 -31.73
C CYS A 705 10.83 8.92 -30.53
N LEU A 706 11.27 8.18 -29.51
CA LEU A 706 10.52 7.97 -28.27
C LEU A 706 10.29 9.27 -27.50
N GLU A 707 11.23 10.20 -27.55
CA GLU A 707 11.07 11.54 -26.97
C GLU A 707 10.13 12.44 -27.78
N SER A 708 10.02 12.20 -29.08
CA SER A 708 9.12 12.93 -29.99
C SER A 708 7.65 12.47 -29.92
N THR A 709 6.79 13.11 -30.70
CA THR A 709 5.38 12.72 -30.93
C THR A 709 5.17 12.01 -32.27
N GLU A 710 6.24 11.65 -32.99
CA GLU A 710 6.17 11.02 -34.33
C GLU A 710 5.92 9.50 -34.27
N PHE A 711 4.71 9.07 -33.88
CA PHE A 711 4.40 7.65 -33.67
C PHE A 711 4.48 6.77 -34.93
N SER A 712 4.23 7.33 -36.11
CA SER A 712 4.34 6.59 -37.39
C SER A 712 5.77 6.17 -37.68
N LYS A 713 6.73 7.06 -37.44
CA LYS A 713 8.17 6.79 -37.56
C LYS A 713 8.65 5.82 -36.48
N LEU A 714 8.11 5.94 -35.26
CA LEU A 714 8.43 5.02 -34.16
C LEU A 714 8.10 3.57 -34.53
N GLN A 715 6.94 3.33 -35.15
CA GLN A 715 6.53 1.98 -35.58
C GLN A 715 7.57 1.35 -36.52
N VAL A 716 7.98 2.07 -37.56
CA VAL A 716 8.99 1.60 -38.53
C VAL A 716 10.31 1.28 -37.83
N LEU A 717 10.77 2.17 -36.95
CA LEU A 717 12.03 1.98 -36.23
C LEU A 717 11.99 0.78 -35.25
N VAL A 718 10.85 0.54 -34.59
CA VAL A 718 10.66 -0.63 -33.72
C VAL A 718 10.70 -1.91 -34.55
N ASP A 719 9.98 -1.95 -35.68
CA ASP A 719 9.92 -3.13 -36.54
C ASP A 719 11.29 -3.45 -37.17
N ASP A 720 12.02 -2.42 -37.60
CA ASP A 720 13.40 -2.57 -38.11
C ASP A 720 14.35 -3.09 -37.03
N ALA A 721 14.31 -2.51 -35.82
CA ALA A 721 15.14 -2.95 -34.71
C ALA A 721 14.82 -4.40 -34.27
N ALA A 722 13.54 -4.77 -34.26
CA ALA A 722 13.07 -6.12 -33.94
C ALA A 722 13.49 -7.14 -35.01
N LYS A 723 13.36 -6.78 -36.30
CA LYS A 723 13.76 -7.63 -37.44
C LYS A 723 15.25 -7.93 -37.47
N VAL A 724 16.08 -6.94 -37.11
CA VAL A 724 17.53 -7.15 -36.94
C VAL A 724 17.79 -8.05 -35.74
N GLY A 725 17.18 -7.72 -34.59
CA GLY A 725 17.36 -8.44 -33.34
C GLY A 725 18.71 -8.17 -32.65
N ALA A 726 18.73 -8.32 -31.33
CA ALA A 726 19.89 -7.96 -30.50
C ALA A 726 21.17 -8.73 -30.89
N VAL A 727 21.07 -10.06 -31.09
CA VAL A 727 22.23 -10.93 -31.36
C VAL A 727 22.94 -10.54 -32.66
N ARG A 728 22.18 -10.22 -33.71
CA ARG A 728 22.71 -9.80 -35.00
C ARG A 728 23.29 -8.40 -34.91
N SER A 729 22.58 -7.47 -34.28
CA SER A 729 23.06 -6.11 -34.04
C SER A 729 24.41 -6.09 -33.31
N ILE A 730 24.57 -6.94 -32.29
CA ILE A 730 25.85 -7.11 -31.56
C ILE A 730 26.96 -7.55 -32.52
N ASN A 731 26.70 -8.57 -33.35
CA ASN A 731 27.72 -9.12 -34.25
C ASN A 731 28.12 -8.13 -35.35
N GLU A 732 27.16 -7.41 -35.94
CA GLU A 732 27.42 -6.42 -36.99
C GLU A 732 28.21 -5.23 -36.41
N THR A 733 27.77 -4.67 -35.28
CA THR A 733 28.49 -3.59 -34.58
C THR A 733 29.89 -4.02 -34.14
N LEU A 734 30.05 -5.27 -33.69
CA LEU A 734 31.37 -5.83 -33.37
C LEU A 734 32.29 -5.89 -34.59
N SER A 735 31.75 -6.30 -35.75
CA SER A 735 32.53 -6.40 -36.99
C SER A 735 32.92 -5.03 -37.56
N GLU A 736 32.11 -3.99 -37.29
CA GLU A 736 32.40 -2.60 -37.64
C GLU A 736 33.48 -1.99 -36.72
N LEU A 737 33.43 -2.29 -35.42
CA LEU A 737 34.34 -1.68 -34.43
C LEU A 737 35.68 -2.42 -34.26
N PHE A 738 35.78 -3.70 -34.64
CA PHE A 738 36.95 -4.52 -34.35
C PHE A 738 37.36 -5.41 -35.53
N ASP A 739 38.68 -5.53 -35.75
CA ASP A 739 39.25 -6.39 -36.80
C ASP A 739 38.76 -7.85 -36.70
N LYS A 740 38.49 -8.44 -37.87
CA LYS A 740 38.14 -9.85 -38.03
C LYS A 740 39.29 -10.71 -37.48
N GLY A 741 39.05 -11.39 -36.34
CA GLY A 741 40.02 -12.26 -35.67
C GLY A 741 40.21 -12.01 -34.17
N LYS A 742 39.69 -10.89 -33.63
CA LYS A 742 39.78 -10.60 -32.19
C LYS A 742 38.78 -11.43 -31.36
N PRO A 743 39.09 -11.74 -30.07
CA PRO A 743 38.28 -12.64 -29.25
C PRO A 743 36.83 -12.15 -29.05
N ARG A 744 35.88 -13.09 -29.06
CA ARG A 744 34.43 -12.86 -28.89
C ARG A 744 34.11 -12.20 -27.54
N ILE A 745 33.02 -11.43 -27.47
CA ILE A 745 32.48 -10.94 -26.20
C ILE A 745 32.08 -12.14 -25.32
N VAL A 746 32.47 -12.12 -24.05
CA VAL A 746 32.11 -13.15 -23.05
C VAL A 746 30.59 -13.22 -22.88
N ALA A 747 30.04 -14.43 -22.74
CA ALA A 747 28.60 -14.70 -22.70
C ALA A 747 27.81 -13.77 -21.76
N GLY A 748 28.29 -13.54 -20.53
CA GLY A 748 27.61 -12.66 -19.58
C GLY A 748 27.51 -11.19 -20.04
N ALA A 749 28.54 -10.66 -20.69
CA ALA A 749 28.50 -9.30 -21.23
C ALA A 749 27.63 -9.21 -22.49
N ARG A 750 27.61 -10.28 -23.27
CA ARG A 750 26.72 -10.41 -24.42
C ARG A 750 25.27 -10.39 -23.98
N GLN A 751 24.93 -11.06 -22.87
CA GLN A 751 23.58 -11.01 -22.31
C GLN A 751 23.22 -9.58 -21.88
N SER A 752 24.10 -8.87 -21.17
CA SER A 752 23.83 -7.47 -20.80
C SER A 752 23.58 -6.54 -22.01
N LEU A 753 24.23 -6.81 -23.14
CA LEU A 753 23.96 -6.10 -24.40
C LEU A 753 22.59 -6.48 -24.98
N VAL A 754 22.23 -7.75 -24.95
CA VAL A 754 20.89 -8.21 -25.37
C VAL A 754 19.81 -7.54 -24.52
N ASP A 755 19.95 -7.59 -23.20
CA ASP A 755 19.00 -6.99 -22.27
C ASP A 755 18.84 -5.48 -22.52
N SER A 756 19.95 -4.77 -22.80
CA SER A 756 19.92 -3.33 -23.09
C SER A 756 19.25 -3.01 -24.44
N TYR A 757 19.47 -3.86 -25.45
CA TYR A 757 18.85 -3.73 -26.76
C TYR A 757 17.34 -3.97 -26.66
N ASP A 758 16.95 -5.06 -25.99
CA ASP A 758 15.56 -5.43 -25.78
C ASP A 758 14.83 -4.43 -24.88
N GLU A 759 15.49 -3.84 -23.87
CA GLU A 759 14.92 -2.74 -23.08
C GLU A 759 14.43 -1.60 -23.98
N VAL A 760 15.27 -1.15 -24.91
CA VAL A 760 14.98 -0.02 -25.80
C VAL A 760 13.87 -0.37 -26.81
N VAL A 761 13.91 -1.57 -27.41
CA VAL A 761 12.84 -2.06 -28.29
C VAL A 761 11.51 -2.20 -27.53
N ASN A 762 11.53 -2.74 -26.31
CA ASN A 762 10.34 -2.90 -25.48
C ASN A 762 9.72 -1.56 -25.06
N LEU A 763 10.53 -0.53 -24.82
CA LEU A 763 10.03 0.84 -24.60
C LEU A 763 9.30 1.36 -25.85
N GLY A 764 9.86 1.10 -27.04
CA GLY A 764 9.23 1.34 -28.34
C GLY A 764 7.86 0.67 -28.47
N THR A 765 7.81 -0.65 -28.32
CA THR A 765 6.59 -1.45 -28.42
C THR A 765 5.54 -1.03 -27.38
N SER A 766 5.96 -0.73 -26.15
CA SER A 766 5.05 -0.28 -25.09
C SER A 766 4.45 1.09 -25.41
N THR A 767 5.25 2.01 -25.96
CA THR A 767 4.79 3.33 -26.40
C THR A 767 3.74 3.20 -27.50
N LEU A 768 3.98 2.34 -28.50
CA LEU A 768 3.04 2.10 -29.59
C LEU A 768 1.73 1.47 -29.08
N ALA A 769 1.80 0.53 -28.14
CA ALA A 769 0.61 -0.07 -27.54
C ALA A 769 -0.23 0.95 -26.75
N VAL A 770 0.41 1.81 -25.96
CA VAL A 770 -0.27 2.90 -25.25
C VAL A 770 -0.87 3.90 -26.24
N HIS A 771 -0.13 4.29 -27.28
CA HIS A 771 -0.62 5.21 -28.30
C HIS A 771 -1.82 4.65 -29.07
N ARG A 772 -1.78 3.38 -29.51
CA ARG A 772 -2.93 2.73 -30.15
C ARG A 772 -4.14 2.73 -29.24
N THR A 773 -3.97 2.42 -27.95
CA THR A 773 -5.07 2.49 -26.98
C THR A 773 -5.67 3.90 -26.89
N ILE A 774 -4.84 4.94 -26.94
CA ILE A 774 -5.30 6.34 -26.95
C ILE A 774 -6.06 6.65 -28.25
N VAL A 775 -5.53 6.25 -29.41
CA VAL A 775 -6.14 6.51 -30.73
C VAL A 775 -7.46 5.74 -30.89
N ASP A 776 -7.48 4.45 -30.57
CA ASP A 776 -8.67 3.60 -30.65
C ASP A 776 -9.80 4.17 -29.77
N ARG A 777 -9.44 4.69 -28.59
CA ARG A 777 -10.41 5.40 -27.74
C ARG A 777 -10.81 6.75 -28.27
N ALA A 778 -9.88 7.55 -28.78
CA ALA A 778 -10.21 8.84 -29.38
C ALA A 778 -11.18 8.67 -30.56
N ASN A 779 -11.04 7.58 -31.31
CA ASN A 779 -11.93 7.22 -32.41
C ASN A 779 -13.27 6.64 -31.91
N ALA A 780 -13.28 5.78 -30.90
CA ALA A 780 -14.49 5.17 -30.35
C ALA A 780 -15.33 6.15 -29.49
N GLN A 781 -14.68 7.14 -28.89
CA GLN A 781 -15.27 8.08 -27.92
C GLN A 781 -14.80 9.49 -28.24
N HIS A 782 -15.15 9.99 -29.43
CA HIS A 782 -14.78 11.35 -29.88
C HIS A 782 -15.14 12.43 -28.83
N ASP A 783 -16.25 12.25 -28.12
CA ASP A 783 -16.65 13.13 -27.02
C ASP A 783 -15.71 13.05 -25.81
N ALA A 784 -15.22 11.86 -25.44
CA ALA A 784 -14.26 11.70 -24.35
C ALA A 784 -12.93 12.38 -24.69
N HIS A 785 -12.49 12.31 -25.95
CA HIS A 785 -11.30 13.00 -26.41
C HIS A 785 -11.45 14.53 -26.33
N ARG A 786 -12.59 15.08 -26.78
CA ARG A 786 -12.87 16.52 -26.61
C ARG A 786 -12.91 16.92 -25.14
N ARG A 787 -13.51 16.11 -24.26
CA ARG A 787 -13.50 16.35 -22.81
C ARG A 787 -12.07 16.34 -22.26
N PHE A 788 -11.19 15.48 -22.77
CA PHE A 788 -9.80 15.44 -22.33
C PHE A 788 -9.00 16.64 -22.78
N GLN A 789 -9.17 17.07 -24.02
CA GLN A 789 -8.56 18.32 -24.51
C GLN A 789 -9.02 19.49 -23.66
N ARG A 790 -10.33 19.63 -23.41
CA ARG A 790 -10.87 20.66 -22.51
C ARG A 790 -10.29 20.59 -21.10
N ALA A 791 -10.11 19.39 -20.54
CA ALA A 791 -9.51 19.22 -19.23
C ALA A 791 -8.01 19.60 -19.23
N THR A 792 -7.31 19.36 -20.33
CA THR A 792 -5.91 19.77 -20.52
C THR A 792 -5.81 21.28 -20.65
N ASP A 793 -6.63 21.90 -21.51
CA ASP A 793 -6.69 23.35 -21.70
C ASP A 793 -7.09 24.06 -20.40
N PHE A 794 -8.04 23.50 -19.66
CA PHE A 794 -8.43 23.95 -18.32
C PHE A 794 -7.22 23.89 -17.38
N GLY A 795 -6.49 22.78 -17.34
CA GLY A 795 -5.28 22.65 -16.53
C GLY A 795 -4.21 23.70 -16.86
N ASP A 796 -3.95 23.93 -18.15
CA ASP A 796 -2.98 24.94 -18.59
C ASP A 796 -3.41 26.37 -18.20
N GLN A 797 -4.71 26.65 -18.22
CA GLN A 797 -5.26 27.95 -17.81
C GLN A 797 -5.22 28.14 -16.28
N VAL A 798 -5.50 27.09 -15.50
CA VAL A 798 -5.36 27.14 -14.04
C VAL A 798 -3.90 27.35 -13.65
N GLU A 799 -2.95 26.68 -14.32
CA GLU A 799 -1.52 26.88 -14.02
C GLU A 799 -1.07 28.33 -14.24
N LYS A 800 -1.59 29.00 -15.27
CA LYS A 800 -1.32 30.43 -15.52
C LYS A 800 -1.90 31.35 -14.44
N LEU A 801 -3.04 30.97 -13.85
CA LEU A 801 -3.67 31.74 -12.77
C LEU A 801 -3.05 31.45 -11.40
N ARG A 802 -2.38 30.31 -11.24
CA ARG A 802 -1.92 29.79 -9.96
C ARG A 802 -1.05 30.77 -9.18
N GLU A 803 -0.05 31.37 -9.82
CA GLU A 803 0.84 32.32 -9.16
C GLU A 803 0.08 33.55 -8.63
N GLY A 804 -0.88 34.06 -9.42
CA GLY A 804 -1.73 35.19 -9.01
C GLY A 804 -2.68 34.82 -7.87
N VAL A 805 -3.31 33.64 -7.94
CA VAL A 805 -4.17 33.15 -6.85
C VAL A 805 -3.37 32.93 -5.57
N SER A 806 -2.18 32.32 -5.64
CA SER A 806 -1.31 32.15 -4.48
C SER A 806 -0.88 33.48 -3.86
N ALA A 807 -0.52 34.47 -4.69
CA ALA A 807 -0.17 35.81 -4.21
C ALA A 807 -1.35 36.52 -3.52
N GLU A 808 -2.58 36.33 -4.01
CA GLU A 808 -3.81 36.85 -3.38
C GLU A 808 -4.10 36.16 -2.05
N LEU A 809 -3.92 34.84 -1.99
CA LEU A 809 -4.13 34.02 -0.79
C LEU A 809 -3.11 34.31 0.33
N GLU A 810 -1.88 34.68 -0.03
CA GLU A 810 -0.78 35.01 0.90
C GLU A 810 -0.62 36.53 1.13
N GLY A 811 -1.49 37.33 0.52
CA GLY A 811 -1.40 38.79 0.52
C GLY A 811 -1.70 39.44 1.89
N PRO A 812 -1.62 40.78 1.97
CA PRO A 812 -1.85 41.54 3.21
C PRO A 812 -3.30 41.44 3.74
N HIS A 813 -4.23 41.05 2.87
CA HIS A 813 -5.64 40.84 3.17
C HIS A 813 -6.05 39.43 2.71
N PRO A 814 -5.60 38.38 3.41
CA PRO A 814 -5.94 37.02 3.01
C PRO A 814 -7.45 36.78 3.22
N PRO A 815 -8.10 35.96 2.38
CA PRO A 815 -9.49 35.57 2.61
C PRO A 815 -9.61 34.72 3.89
N PRO A 816 -10.84 34.46 4.38
CA PRO A 816 -11.07 33.55 5.49
C PRO A 816 -10.37 32.20 5.29
N ARG A 817 -9.91 31.58 6.38
CA ARG A 817 -9.10 30.35 6.33
C ARG A 817 -9.82 29.21 5.60
N ALA A 818 -11.11 28.99 5.84
CA ALA A 818 -11.92 28.05 5.07
C ALA A 818 -11.87 28.30 3.54
N VAL A 819 -11.95 29.57 3.10
CA VAL A 819 -11.86 29.93 1.68
C VAL A 819 -10.47 29.58 1.13
N TRP A 820 -9.41 29.93 1.87
CA TRP A 820 -8.03 29.58 1.51
C TRP A 820 -7.86 28.06 1.33
N LEU A 821 -8.40 27.27 2.24
CA LEU A 821 -8.34 25.80 2.20
C LEU A 821 -9.09 25.23 1.00
N LEU A 822 -10.33 25.67 0.76
CA LEU A 822 -11.18 25.22 -0.34
C LEU A 822 -10.60 25.58 -1.72
N VAL A 823 -10.00 26.76 -1.84
CA VAL A 823 -9.31 27.19 -3.07
C VAL A 823 -8.07 26.33 -3.33
N ASN A 824 -7.23 26.11 -2.30
CA ASN A 824 -6.08 25.22 -2.42
C ASN A 824 -6.48 23.78 -2.71
N ARG A 825 -7.61 23.31 -2.16
CA ARG A 825 -8.19 22.00 -2.47
C ARG A 825 -8.57 21.91 -3.95
N ALA A 826 -9.23 22.92 -4.50
CA ALA A 826 -9.60 23.00 -5.91
C ALA A 826 -8.36 23.00 -6.82
N LEU A 827 -7.33 23.81 -6.50
CA LEU A 827 -6.05 23.81 -7.21
C LEU A 827 -5.34 22.45 -7.13
N GLY A 828 -5.45 21.75 -5.99
CA GLY A 828 -4.88 20.42 -5.79
C GLY A 828 -5.43 19.36 -6.74
N PHE A 829 -6.70 19.47 -7.17
CA PHE A 829 -7.30 18.52 -8.12
C PHE A 829 -6.66 18.56 -9.52
N GLN A 830 -6.00 19.67 -9.88
CA GLN A 830 -5.28 19.79 -11.16
C GLN A 830 -4.02 18.89 -11.19
N HIS A 831 -3.29 18.81 -10.08
CA HIS A 831 -2.02 18.07 -10.00
C HIS A 831 -2.20 16.60 -9.63
N HIS A 832 -3.28 16.30 -8.90
CA HIS A 832 -3.59 14.97 -8.41
C HIS A 832 -4.99 14.57 -8.88
N ILE A 833 -5.12 14.14 -10.14
CA ILE A 833 -6.30 13.40 -10.62
C ILE A 833 -6.49 12.09 -9.81
N HIS A 834 -5.48 11.68 -9.05
CA HIS A 834 -5.66 10.61 -8.08
C HIS A 834 -6.64 11.07 -6.99
N PRO A 835 -7.83 10.43 -6.85
CA PRO A 835 -8.63 10.62 -5.65
C PRO A 835 -7.73 10.38 -4.44
N LEU A 836 -7.93 11.16 -3.36
CA LEU A 836 -7.40 10.79 -2.06
C LEU A 836 -7.75 9.32 -1.85
N THR A 837 -6.73 8.44 -1.87
CA THR A 837 -6.98 7.00 -1.86
C THR A 837 -7.43 6.60 -0.46
N GLY A 838 -8.66 6.12 -0.33
CA GLY A 838 -9.21 5.60 0.91
C GLY A 838 -10.71 5.86 1.04
N PRO A 839 -11.40 5.16 1.95
CA PRO A 839 -12.82 5.41 2.21
C PRO A 839 -13.04 6.86 2.60
N GLU A 840 -14.10 7.48 2.07
CA GLU A 840 -14.59 8.75 2.59
C GLU A 840 -15.04 8.54 4.04
N PRO A 841 -14.65 9.42 4.98
CA PRO A 841 -15.27 9.41 6.30
C PRO A 841 -16.77 9.72 6.16
N SER A 842 -17.59 9.32 7.14
CA SER A 842 -18.96 9.83 7.19
C SER A 842 -18.93 11.31 7.56
N ILE A 843 -19.93 12.08 7.12
CA ILE A 843 -19.97 13.50 7.43
C ILE A 843 -20.14 13.74 8.93
N GLU A 844 -20.94 12.90 9.60
CA GLU A 844 -21.14 12.95 11.05
C GLU A 844 -19.83 12.75 11.79
N TRP A 845 -18.98 11.82 11.34
CA TRP A 845 -17.69 11.61 11.97
C TRP A 845 -16.80 12.84 11.84
N VAL A 846 -16.78 13.52 10.69
CA VAL A 846 -15.97 14.73 10.53
C VAL A 846 -16.53 15.88 11.37
N LEU A 847 -17.85 16.08 11.37
CA LEU A 847 -18.51 17.12 12.17
C LEU A 847 -18.32 16.89 13.67
N ASP A 848 -18.35 15.64 14.15
CA ASP A 848 -18.10 15.29 15.55
C ASP A 848 -16.66 15.57 16.01
N HIS A 849 -15.72 15.69 15.06
CA HIS A 849 -14.29 15.89 15.33
C HIS A 849 -13.78 17.27 14.87
N ALA A 850 -14.64 18.10 14.28
CA ALA A 850 -14.33 19.44 13.84
C ALA A 850 -15.26 20.44 14.54
N ASP A 851 -14.71 21.21 15.47
CA ASP A 851 -15.48 22.16 16.29
C ASP A 851 -15.93 23.40 15.48
N SER A 852 -15.34 23.64 14.31
CA SER A 852 -15.65 24.79 13.45
C SER A 852 -15.43 24.50 11.96
N PRO A 853 -16.01 25.30 11.04
CA PRO A 853 -15.73 25.21 9.60
C PRO A 853 -14.24 25.35 9.26
N ASP A 854 -13.48 26.09 10.06
CA ASP A 854 -12.03 26.26 9.88
C ASP A 854 -11.22 25.05 10.40
N ASP A 855 -11.79 24.23 11.28
CA ASP A 855 -11.21 22.95 11.75
C ASP A 855 -11.60 21.78 10.85
N ALA A 856 -12.78 21.85 10.23
CA ALA A 856 -13.26 20.86 9.28
C ALA A 856 -12.59 21.00 7.91
N ALA A 857 -12.28 22.22 7.49
CA ALA A 857 -11.53 22.49 6.26
C ALA A 857 -10.03 22.16 6.44
#